data_AF-A0A9E5NBQ0-F1
#
_entry.id   AF-A0A9E5NBQ0-F1
#
_cell.length_a   1.000
_cell.length_b   1.000
_cell.length_c   1.000
_cell.angle_alpha   90.00
_cell.angle_beta   90.00
_cell.angle_gamma   90.00
#
_symmetry.space_group_name_H-M   'P 1'
#
loop_
_entity.id
_entity.type
_entity.pdbx_description
1 polymer ?
#
loop_
_entity_poly.entity_id
_entity_poly.type
_entity_poly.pdbx_seq_one_letter_code
_entity_poly.pdbx_strand_id
1 'polypeptide(L)'
;MVAKELRHRPIYILVLISFAVLFLAYQAKPCFEIDVGEHGDTFYLRDFHEIEHVDDLSYRWTSERSHIVLPGIGGYAPALLRLRLNGHRPPDLPPPTVSLRANGRELGSFAATGEFETYEFPVSRGTVGILGDLDVEIRSESFVPDQVIGGGDLRQLGVLVDSIELQPQGGVTAIVIPALLPSIYLVGGVAATYLIARWAVSRRAAFVLALLALVGISVSLVTARIYLAPRAFWVLALPALGVLIMELARRTPSTSLAIPLSTALAIAVVLGLWRFASVAELSWMGVAPDLANNYAGAMVMRSGGVIYDTNLPLFVGYDNPPLTAILTIPLTLFDLRIAIRLFFSLNVLLLIASLALIFVTNRDYLLRYPYWLVAVALVLNLDPVLDSMLLGQLDLLILFLIVAAYWGYRSGREVTAGASLGLAAMIKLSPALLILYFLFKRRFRVVASAFATISLFSLLSLLVAGPSAHIQFLTDILPTLLAGSAQMENQSLNGFFNRLYLDAPYLTNLAEVPRLPQVRILTLFTSLLLVGIAVFLLRKRPVPGRDVGLGFDVEYSLLVILLPLLSSIAWHHYMAWYVLPLLVLLNPRLRQSLAKAEFVALATVGLLSYITLSVPIASYATRALSGPAKLLLSMRLYAGLALFGIFAYLIRRLPVSPWTEAPLSADHEPQEISS
;
A
#
# COMPACT_ATOMS: atom_id res chain seq x y z
N MET A 1 -8.43 -17.77 27.85
CA MET A 1 -9.80 -17.92 27.30
C MET A 1 -9.88 -18.77 26.06
N VAL A 2 -8.98 -18.65 25.08
CA VAL A 2 -9.02 -19.47 23.85
C VAL A 2 -9.14 -20.96 24.18
N ALA A 3 -8.31 -21.51 25.06
CA ALA A 3 -8.45 -22.91 25.50
C ALA A 3 -9.76 -23.27 26.25
N LYS A 4 -10.47 -22.28 26.83
CA LYS A 4 -11.79 -22.46 27.47
C LYS A 4 -12.95 -22.29 26.46
N GLU A 5 -12.84 -21.34 25.53
CA GLU A 5 -13.80 -21.17 24.42
C GLU A 5 -13.68 -22.31 23.41
N LEU A 6 -12.48 -22.85 23.20
CA LEU A 6 -12.23 -24.15 22.56
C LEU A 6 -12.79 -25.34 23.36
N ARG A 7 -13.41 -25.15 24.53
CA ARG A 7 -14.18 -26.23 25.19
C ARG A 7 -15.69 -26.03 25.03
N HIS A 8 -16.12 -24.95 24.39
CA HIS A 8 -17.54 -24.61 24.24
C HIS A 8 -18.03 -24.89 22.82
N ARG A 9 -19.25 -25.43 22.71
CA ARG A 9 -19.87 -25.83 21.44
C ARG A 9 -19.98 -24.71 20.38
N PRO A 10 -20.25 -23.43 20.70
CA PRO A 10 -20.48 -22.42 19.67
C PRO A 10 -19.33 -22.20 18.70
N ILE A 11 -18.06 -22.25 19.14
CA ILE A 11 -16.93 -22.08 18.21
C ILE A 11 -16.80 -23.27 17.26
N TYR A 12 -17.10 -24.48 17.72
CA TYR A 12 -17.10 -25.69 16.88
C TYR A 12 -18.26 -25.69 15.89
N ILE A 13 -19.44 -25.26 16.33
CA ILE A 13 -20.60 -25.03 15.45
C ILE A 13 -20.23 -23.99 14.39
N LEU A 14 -19.60 -22.88 14.79
CA LEU A 14 -19.17 -21.83 13.87
C LEU A 14 -18.14 -22.34 12.86
N VAL A 15 -17.14 -23.12 13.31
CA VAL A 15 -16.13 -23.74 12.44
C VAL A 15 -16.79 -24.70 11.46
N LEU A 16 -17.72 -25.54 11.92
CA LEU A 16 -18.45 -26.48 11.06
C LEU A 16 -19.33 -25.77 10.03
N ILE A 17 -20.06 -24.73 10.45
CA ILE A 17 -20.80 -23.86 9.52
C ILE A 17 -19.83 -23.18 8.54
N SER A 18 -18.66 -22.73 9.00
CA SER A 18 -17.66 -22.09 8.15
C SER A 18 -17.15 -23.03 7.06
N PHE A 19 -16.88 -24.30 7.39
CA PHE A 19 -16.53 -25.31 6.38
C PHE A 19 -17.67 -25.58 5.38
N ALA A 20 -18.92 -25.66 5.85
CA ALA A 20 -20.06 -25.87 4.99
C ALA A 20 -20.30 -24.68 4.04
N VAL A 21 -20.25 -23.45 4.56
CA VAL A 21 -20.41 -22.23 3.76
C VAL A 21 -19.25 -22.05 2.80
N LEU A 22 -18.01 -22.31 3.23
CA LEU A 22 -16.84 -22.32 2.35
C LEU A 22 -17.01 -23.33 1.20
N PHE A 23 -17.45 -24.55 1.51
CA PHE A 23 -17.71 -25.56 0.48
C PHE A 23 -18.76 -25.07 -0.52
N LEU A 24 -19.87 -24.51 -0.04
CA LEU A 24 -20.93 -23.92 -0.89
C LEU A 24 -20.40 -22.75 -1.73
N ALA A 25 -19.59 -21.87 -1.14
CA ALA A 25 -18.97 -20.75 -1.84
C ALA A 25 -18.09 -21.24 -3.00
N TYR A 26 -17.34 -22.35 -2.83
CA TYR A 26 -16.57 -22.97 -3.90
C TYR A 26 -17.41 -23.56 -5.03
N GLN A 27 -18.71 -23.84 -4.78
CA GLN A 27 -19.63 -24.31 -5.81
C GLN A 27 -20.24 -23.17 -6.62
N ALA A 28 -20.14 -21.92 -6.16
CA ALA A 28 -20.27 -20.78 -7.05
C ALA A 28 -18.99 -20.75 -7.91
N LYS A 29 -19.13 -21.17 -9.16
CA LYS A 29 -18.06 -21.31 -10.14
C LYS A 29 -18.15 -20.11 -11.11
N PRO A 30 -17.70 -18.90 -10.71
CA PRO A 30 -17.71 -17.78 -11.62
C PRO A 30 -16.76 -18.05 -12.79
N CYS A 31 -17.02 -17.43 -13.93
CA CYS A 31 -15.98 -17.30 -14.95
C CYS A 31 -14.90 -16.36 -14.40
N PHE A 32 -13.63 -16.75 -14.56
CA PHE A 32 -12.51 -15.89 -14.23
C PHE A 32 -11.99 -15.27 -15.51
N GLU A 33 -11.89 -13.95 -15.52
CA GLU A 33 -11.36 -13.19 -16.64
C GLU A 33 -10.27 -12.27 -16.10
N ILE A 34 -9.10 -12.35 -16.73
CA ILE A 34 -7.99 -11.44 -16.51
C ILE A 34 -7.76 -10.76 -17.86
N ASP A 35 -8.03 -9.47 -17.87
CA ASP A 35 -7.65 -8.58 -18.95
C ASP A 35 -6.16 -8.26 -18.78
N VAL A 36 -5.33 -8.71 -19.72
CA VAL A 36 -3.88 -8.59 -19.65
C VAL A 36 -3.50 -7.19 -20.11
N GLY A 37 -2.84 -6.45 -19.24
CA GLY A 37 -2.59 -5.03 -19.43
C GLY A 37 -3.46 -4.11 -18.57
N GLU A 38 -4.45 -4.64 -17.84
CA GLU A 38 -5.15 -3.88 -16.80
C GLU A 38 -4.39 -3.86 -15.45
N HIS A 39 -4.66 -2.83 -14.63
CA HIS A 39 -4.05 -2.70 -13.31
C HIS A 39 -4.38 -3.86 -12.37
N GLY A 40 -3.36 -4.66 -12.03
CA GLY A 40 -3.46 -5.82 -11.15
C GLY A 40 -3.26 -7.17 -11.84
N ASP A 41 -3.06 -7.20 -13.16
CA ASP A 41 -2.69 -8.41 -13.90
C ASP A 41 -1.37 -9.04 -13.41
N THR A 42 -0.40 -8.22 -13.00
CA THR A 42 0.91 -8.62 -12.43
C THR A 42 0.82 -9.54 -11.20
N PHE A 43 -0.33 -9.60 -10.51
CA PHE A 43 -0.53 -10.58 -9.43
C PHE A 43 -0.66 -12.01 -9.96
N TYR A 44 -1.03 -12.17 -11.22
CA TYR A 44 -1.25 -13.45 -11.89
C TYR A 44 -0.17 -13.76 -12.91
N LEU A 45 0.49 -12.74 -13.45
CA LEU A 45 1.46 -12.91 -14.53
C LEU A 45 2.89 -12.89 -13.99
N ARG A 46 3.72 -13.86 -14.40
CA ARG A 46 5.15 -13.91 -14.09
C ARG A 46 5.95 -14.08 -15.37
N ASP A 47 7.08 -13.38 -15.45
CA ASP A 47 7.98 -13.38 -16.59
C ASP A 47 7.31 -12.94 -17.91
N PHE A 48 6.34 -12.04 -17.78
CA PHE A 48 5.82 -11.23 -18.88
C PHE A 48 6.59 -9.91 -18.94
N HIS A 49 6.70 -9.35 -20.13
CA HIS A 49 7.20 -7.98 -20.32
C HIS A 49 6.13 -6.97 -19.89
N GLU A 50 6.50 -5.69 -19.94
CA GLU A 50 5.60 -4.59 -19.60
C GLU A 50 4.38 -4.52 -20.52
N ILE A 51 3.35 -3.79 -20.08
CA ILE A 51 2.10 -3.62 -20.81
C ILE A 51 2.35 -2.80 -22.08
N GLU A 52 1.85 -3.28 -23.21
CA GLU A 52 1.79 -2.52 -24.45
C GLU A 52 0.33 -2.35 -24.89
N HIS A 53 0.09 -1.33 -25.71
CA HIS A 53 -1.25 -1.00 -26.21
C HIS A 53 -1.21 -0.84 -27.73
N VAL A 54 -2.24 -1.34 -28.41
CA VAL A 54 -2.51 -1.08 -29.82
C VAL A 54 -3.99 -0.72 -29.94
N ASP A 55 -4.28 0.50 -30.37
CA ASP A 55 -5.63 1.08 -30.33
C ASP A 55 -6.27 0.96 -28.93
N ASP A 56 -7.44 0.32 -28.81
CA ASP A 56 -8.15 0.09 -27.54
C ASP A 56 -7.73 -1.23 -26.84
N LEU A 57 -6.74 -1.95 -27.37
CA LEU A 57 -6.34 -3.27 -26.91
C LEU A 57 -5.07 -3.19 -26.05
N SER A 58 -5.12 -3.71 -24.83
CA SER A 58 -3.96 -3.89 -23.96
C SER A 58 -3.45 -5.33 -24.00
N TYR A 59 -2.13 -5.51 -23.93
CA TYR A 59 -1.51 -6.83 -23.91
C TYR A 59 -0.14 -6.82 -23.25
N ARG A 60 0.42 -8.00 -23.01
CA ARG A 60 1.83 -8.18 -22.62
C ARG A 60 2.50 -9.24 -23.48
N TRP A 61 3.78 -9.02 -23.77
CA TRP A 61 4.61 -10.06 -24.37
C TRP A 61 5.03 -11.10 -23.33
N THR A 62 4.98 -12.37 -23.70
CA THR A 62 5.67 -13.42 -22.95
C THR A 62 7.19 -13.34 -23.16
N SER A 63 7.94 -13.87 -22.20
CA SER A 63 9.34 -14.27 -22.41
C SER A 63 9.38 -15.66 -23.05
N GLU A 64 10.57 -16.27 -23.18
CA GLU A 64 10.70 -17.68 -23.60
C GLU A 64 9.88 -18.62 -22.69
N ARG A 65 9.82 -18.29 -21.40
CA ARG A 65 9.03 -18.98 -20.39
C ARG A 65 8.30 -17.94 -19.55
N SER A 66 6.98 -18.02 -19.53
CA SER A 66 6.09 -17.15 -18.75
C SER A 66 5.07 -17.99 -17.99
N HIS A 67 4.53 -17.45 -16.90
CA HIS A 67 3.58 -18.18 -16.06
C HIS A 67 2.33 -17.36 -15.76
N ILE A 68 1.17 -17.97 -15.93
CA ILE A 68 -0.13 -17.47 -15.44
C ILE A 68 -0.49 -18.26 -14.19
N VAL A 69 -0.48 -17.59 -13.04
CA VAL A 69 -0.78 -18.17 -11.74
C VAL A 69 -2.17 -17.73 -11.30
N LEU A 70 -3.10 -18.68 -11.22
CA LEU A 70 -4.45 -18.48 -10.69
C LEU A 70 -4.53 -19.10 -9.27
N PRO A 71 -4.34 -18.30 -8.21
CA PRO A 71 -4.28 -18.81 -6.85
C PRO A 71 -5.67 -19.11 -6.28
N GLY A 72 -5.74 -20.14 -5.45
CA GLY A 72 -6.89 -20.47 -4.62
C GLY A 72 -8.14 -20.91 -5.39
N ILE A 73 -8.03 -21.28 -6.67
CA ILE A 73 -9.15 -21.74 -7.49
C ILE A 73 -9.80 -23.02 -6.95
N GLY A 74 -9.07 -23.81 -6.16
CA GLY A 74 -9.51 -25.06 -5.55
C GLY A 74 -9.25 -26.26 -6.45
N GLY A 75 -9.42 -27.48 -5.92
CA GLY A 75 -9.39 -28.70 -6.72
C GLY A 75 -10.51 -28.65 -7.75
N TYR A 76 -10.18 -28.18 -8.95
CA TYR A 76 -11.13 -27.60 -9.89
C TYR A 76 -11.95 -28.70 -10.58
N ALA A 77 -13.19 -28.34 -10.95
CA ALA A 77 -14.02 -29.11 -11.87
C ALA A 77 -13.33 -29.23 -13.25
N PRO A 78 -13.88 -29.90 -14.27
CA PRO A 78 -13.44 -29.61 -15.62
C PRO A 78 -13.56 -28.10 -15.90
N ALA A 79 -12.57 -27.50 -16.55
CA ALA A 79 -12.61 -26.12 -17.04
C ALA A 79 -12.22 -26.06 -18.50
N LEU A 80 -12.52 -24.92 -19.10
CA LEU A 80 -11.91 -24.50 -20.35
C LEU A 80 -11.08 -23.24 -20.06
N LEU A 81 -9.76 -23.37 -20.21
CA LEU A 81 -8.87 -22.21 -20.23
C LEU A 81 -8.86 -21.65 -21.65
N ARG A 82 -9.12 -20.36 -21.79
CA ARG A 82 -9.01 -19.64 -23.05
C ARG A 82 -7.94 -18.59 -22.93
N LEU A 83 -7.04 -18.57 -23.91
CA LEU A 83 -5.99 -17.57 -24.02
C LEU A 83 -6.17 -16.86 -25.35
N ARG A 84 -6.37 -15.55 -25.32
CA ARG A 84 -6.35 -14.73 -26.53
C ARG A 84 -4.93 -14.27 -26.77
N LEU A 85 -4.31 -14.84 -27.81
CA LEU A 85 -2.87 -14.73 -28.09
C LEU A 85 -2.64 -14.26 -29.51
N ASN A 86 -1.52 -13.57 -29.72
CA ASN A 86 -1.01 -13.24 -31.06
C ASN A 86 0.48 -13.60 -31.13
N GLY A 87 0.87 -14.37 -32.14
CA GLY A 87 2.23 -14.81 -32.42
C GLY A 87 2.99 -13.91 -33.40
N HIS A 88 2.66 -12.62 -33.47
CA HIS A 88 3.24 -11.68 -34.44
C HIS A 88 4.77 -11.71 -34.40
N ARG A 89 5.36 -11.82 -35.58
CA ARG A 89 6.80 -11.77 -35.82
C ARG A 89 7.10 -11.07 -37.14
N PRO A 90 8.32 -10.55 -37.32
CA PRO A 90 8.79 -10.08 -38.62
C PRO A 90 8.57 -11.13 -39.72
N PRO A 91 8.28 -10.74 -40.97
CA PRO A 91 7.90 -11.66 -42.06
C PRO A 91 8.92 -12.78 -42.35
N ASP A 92 10.19 -12.56 -42.00
CA ASP A 92 11.29 -13.50 -42.23
C ASP A 92 11.37 -14.63 -41.18
N LEU A 93 10.52 -14.59 -40.14
CA LEU A 93 10.48 -15.61 -39.10
C LEU A 93 9.22 -16.48 -39.20
N PRO A 94 9.35 -17.81 -38.97
CA PRO A 94 8.17 -18.67 -38.90
C PRO A 94 7.30 -18.32 -37.68
N PRO A 95 6.00 -18.66 -37.74
CA PRO A 95 5.09 -18.53 -36.61
C PRO A 95 5.64 -19.24 -35.37
N PRO A 96 5.57 -18.63 -34.17
CA PRO A 96 6.13 -19.24 -32.96
C PRO A 96 5.35 -20.49 -32.57
N THR A 97 6.08 -21.55 -32.22
CA THR A 97 5.48 -22.67 -31.50
C THR A 97 5.29 -22.30 -30.03
N VAL A 98 4.06 -22.46 -29.55
CA VAL A 98 3.68 -22.26 -28.15
C VAL A 98 3.27 -23.59 -27.54
N SER A 99 3.85 -23.93 -26.39
CA SER A 99 3.45 -25.09 -25.59
C SER A 99 3.00 -24.65 -24.20
N LEU A 100 1.92 -25.27 -23.74
CA LEU A 100 1.30 -24.96 -22.46
C LEU A 100 1.41 -26.14 -21.51
N ARG A 101 1.79 -25.85 -20.27
CA ARG A 101 1.79 -26.82 -19.18
C ARG A 101 1.08 -26.23 -17.98
N ALA A 102 0.16 -26.97 -17.39
CA ALA A 102 -0.48 -26.57 -16.15
C ALA A 102 0.00 -27.45 -14.99
N ASN A 103 0.64 -26.83 -13.99
CA ASN A 103 1.32 -27.48 -12.88
C ASN A 103 2.24 -28.63 -13.32
N GLY A 104 2.99 -28.41 -14.42
CA GLY A 104 3.91 -29.38 -15.00
C GLY A 104 3.29 -30.46 -15.89
N ARG A 105 1.95 -30.51 -16.02
CA ARG A 105 1.24 -31.40 -16.95
C ARG A 105 0.97 -30.69 -18.27
N GLU A 106 1.27 -31.34 -19.38
CA GLU A 106 1.06 -30.78 -20.71
C GLU A 106 -0.44 -30.59 -21.02
N LEU A 107 -0.80 -29.40 -21.50
CA LEU A 107 -2.14 -29.07 -21.99
C LEU A 107 -2.22 -29.19 -23.51
N GLY A 108 -1.15 -28.80 -24.21
CA GLY A 108 -1.05 -28.88 -25.66
C GLY A 108 0.06 -28.00 -26.22
N SER A 109 0.29 -28.14 -27.53
CA SER A 109 1.21 -27.30 -28.30
C SER A 109 0.55 -26.90 -29.61
N PHE A 110 0.78 -25.67 -30.06
CA PHE A 110 0.21 -25.12 -31.29
C PHE A 110 1.16 -24.07 -31.89
N ALA A 111 0.98 -23.76 -33.17
CA ALA A 111 1.65 -22.62 -33.80
C ALA A 111 0.71 -21.41 -33.69
N ALA A 112 1.17 -20.33 -33.05
CA ALA A 112 0.36 -19.12 -32.89
C ALA A 112 0.35 -18.30 -34.19
N THR A 113 -0.82 -17.82 -34.60
CA THR A 113 -0.96 -17.01 -35.82
C THR A 113 -0.54 -15.55 -35.57
N GLY A 114 -0.33 -14.77 -36.63
CA GLY A 114 0.02 -13.34 -36.51
C GLY A 114 -1.14 -12.42 -36.15
N GLU A 115 -2.32 -12.98 -35.85
CA GLU A 115 -3.54 -12.28 -35.48
C GLU A 115 -3.96 -12.67 -34.05
N PHE A 116 -4.77 -11.85 -33.40
CA PHE A 116 -5.31 -12.20 -32.08
C PHE A 116 -6.39 -13.27 -32.21
N GLU A 117 -6.07 -14.49 -31.77
CA GLU A 117 -6.96 -15.63 -31.76
C GLU A 117 -7.13 -16.21 -30.36
N THR A 118 -8.31 -16.77 -30.10
CA THR A 118 -8.60 -17.45 -28.84
C THR A 118 -8.30 -18.94 -28.95
N TYR A 119 -7.34 -19.39 -28.16
CA TYR A 119 -6.95 -20.80 -28.04
C TYR A 119 -7.57 -21.42 -26.80
N GLU A 120 -8.22 -22.58 -26.93
CA GLU A 120 -8.94 -23.24 -25.84
C GLU A 120 -8.26 -24.52 -25.38
N PHE A 121 -8.09 -24.69 -24.07
CA PHE A 121 -7.42 -25.82 -23.45
C PHE A 121 -8.26 -26.40 -22.31
N PRO A 122 -8.60 -27.70 -22.34
CA PRO A 122 -9.33 -28.33 -21.26
C PRO A 122 -8.44 -28.45 -20.02
N VAL A 123 -8.87 -27.87 -18.91
CA VAL A 123 -8.21 -28.04 -17.60
C VAL A 123 -8.95 -29.11 -16.83
N SER A 124 -8.26 -30.21 -16.54
CA SER A 124 -8.83 -31.31 -15.77
C SER A 124 -8.57 -31.11 -14.27
N ARG A 125 -9.35 -31.81 -13.44
CA ARG A 125 -9.17 -31.83 -11.98
C ARG A 125 -7.74 -32.20 -11.54
N GLY A 126 -7.08 -33.08 -12.28
CA GLY A 126 -5.71 -33.51 -11.97
C GLY A 126 -4.65 -32.47 -12.32
N THR A 127 -5.01 -31.40 -13.02
CA THR A 127 -4.08 -30.37 -13.49
C THR A 127 -3.93 -29.23 -12.48
N VAL A 128 -4.75 -29.19 -11.43
CA VAL A 128 -4.65 -28.19 -10.35
C VAL A 128 -3.81 -28.75 -9.20
N GLY A 129 -2.94 -27.91 -8.65
CA GLY A 129 -2.02 -28.30 -7.57
C GLY A 129 -2.76 -28.70 -6.30
N ILE A 130 -2.08 -29.44 -5.43
CA ILE A 130 -2.64 -29.93 -4.14
C ILE A 130 -3.13 -28.78 -3.24
N LEU A 131 -2.52 -27.60 -3.37
CA LEU A 131 -2.91 -26.40 -2.62
C LEU A 131 -4.14 -25.68 -3.22
N GLY A 132 -4.56 -26.06 -4.43
CA GLY A 132 -5.70 -25.47 -5.14
C GLY A 132 -5.32 -24.32 -6.09
N ASP A 133 -4.05 -24.21 -6.49
CA ASP A 133 -3.55 -23.19 -7.42
C ASP A 133 -3.34 -23.79 -8.82
N LEU A 134 -3.61 -23.00 -9.86
CA LEU A 134 -3.32 -23.34 -11.25
C LEU A 134 -2.20 -22.44 -11.77
N ASP A 135 -1.01 -23.00 -11.92
CA ASP A 135 0.11 -22.37 -12.61
C ASP A 135 0.17 -22.88 -14.05
N VAL A 136 -0.16 -22.02 -15.01
CA VAL A 136 -0.05 -22.29 -16.45
C VAL A 136 1.25 -21.69 -16.96
N GLU A 137 2.22 -22.56 -17.20
CA GLU A 137 3.47 -22.24 -17.87
C GLU A 137 3.23 -22.17 -19.39
N ILE A 138 3.57 -21.02 -19.95
CA ILE A 138 3.65 -20.76 -21.38
C ILE A 138 5.11 -20.83 -21.79
N ARG A 139 5.45 -21.76 -22.67
CA ARG A 139 6.72 -21.74 -23.39
C ARG A 139 6.46 -21.33 -24.81
N SER A 140 7.07 -20.23 -25.21
CA SER A 140 7.00 -19.72 -26.57
C SER A 140 8.41 -19.63 -27.10
N GLU A 141 8.61 -20.03 -28.35
CA GLU A 141 9.78 -19.59 -29.09
C GLU A 141 9.83 -18.06 -29.04
N SER A 142 11.02 -17.50 -28.85
CA SER A 142 11.20 -16.06 -28.73
C SER A 142 12.16 -15.51 -29.78
N PHE A 143 12.14 -14.20 -29.99
CA PHE A 143 13.06 -13.48 -30.85
C PHE A 143 13.47 -12.15 -30.19
N VAL A 144 14.56 -11.55 -30.67
CA VAL A 144 15.00 -10.22 -30.24
C VAL A 144 14.78 -9.26 -31.41
N PRO A 145 13.88 -8.28 -31.32
CA PRO A 145 13.55 -7.41 -32.45
C PRO A 145 14.77 -6.70 -33.05
N ASP A 146 15.70 -6.20 -32.22
CA ASP A 146 16.90 -5.52 -32.70
C ASP A 146 17.79 -6.41 -33.60
N GLN A 147 17.80 -7.72 -33.38
CA GLN A 147 18.59 -8.66 -34.18
C GLN A 147 17.98 -8.94 -35.56
N VAL A 148 16.69 -8.66 -35.74
CA VAL A 148 15.92 -9.04 -36.95
C VAL A 148 15.59 -7.82 -37.78
N ILE A 149 15.14 -6.74 -37.14
CA ILE A 149 14.66 -5.51 -37.79
C ILE A 149 15.42 -4.25 -37.35
N GLY A 150 16.34 -4.37 -36.39
CA GLY A 150 17.00 -3.21 -35.77
C GLY A 150 16.05 -2.41 -34.85
N GLY A 151 16.49 -1.24 -34.39
CA GLY A 151 15.65 -0.32 -33.62
C GLY A 151 15.90 -0.30 -32.10
N GLY A 152 16.87 -1.07 -31.60
CA GLY A 152 17.36 -0.98 -30.23
C GLY A 152 16.53 -1.73 -29.17
N ASP A 153 15.49 -2.47 -29.57
CA ASP A 153 14.74 -3.33 -28.63
C ASP A 153 15.47 -4.67 -28.42
N LEU A 154 16.12 -4.77 -27.26
CA LEU A 154 16.92 -5.90 -26.84
C LEU A 154 16.12 -6.97 -26.07
N ARG A 155 14.79 -6.80 -25.94
CA ARG A 155 13.94 -7.75 -25.20
C ARG A 155 13.81 -9.06 -25.98
N GLN A 156 13.76 -10.16 -25.25
CA GLN A 156 13.46 -11.49 -25.80
C GLN A 156 11.94 -11.70 -25.77
N LEU A 157 11.28 -11.49 -26.90
CA LEU A 157 9.82 -11.48 -27.04
C LEU A 157 9.29 -12.82 -27.56
N GLY A 158 8.29 -13.38 -26.86
CA GLY A 158 7.57 -14.59 -27.25
C GLY A 158 6.31 -14.28 -28.07
N VAL A 159 5.15 -14.41 -27.43
CA VAL A 159 3.82 -14.10 -28.00
C VAL A 159 3.13 -13.00 -27.20
N LEU A 160 2.23 -12.26 -27.84
CA LEU A 160 1.36 -11.28 -27.19
C LEU A 160 0.21 -12.02 -26.50
N VAL A 161 -0.15 -11.59 -25.30
CA VAL A 161 -1.31 -12.10 -24.54
C VAL A 161 -2.19 -10.92 -24.16
N ASP A 162 -3.45 -10.97 -24.59
CA ASP A 162 -4.47 -9.92 -24.38
C ASP A 162 -5.43 -10.31 -23.25
N SER A 163 -5.91 -11.55 -23.23
CA SER A 163 -6.89 -11.95 -22.21
C SER A 163 -6.77 -13.43 -21.85
N ILE A 164 -7.09 -13.71 -20.60
CA ILE A 164 -7.06 -15.04 -20.00
C ILE A 164 -8.42 -15.28 -19.37
N GLU A 165 -9.14 -16.27 -19.88
CA GLU A 165 -10.44 -16.68 -19.33
C GLU A 165 -10.35 -18.13 -18.81
N LEU A 166 -10.81 -18.39 -17.59
CA LEU A 166 -11.01 -19.74 -17.07
C LEU A 166 -12.50 -19.96 -16.85
N GLN A 167 -13.12 -20.65 -17.81
CA GLN A 167 -14.53 -20.95 -17.80
C GLN A 167 -14.80 -22.33 -17.16
N PRO A 168 -15.48 -22.40 -16.01
CA PRO A 168 -15.83 -23.67 -15.41
C PRO A 168 -16.79 -24.48 -16.29
N GLN A 169 -16.54 -25.77 -16.37
CA GLN A 169 -17.34 -26.74 -17.12
C GLN A 169 -18.01 -27.73 -16.15
N GLY A 170 -19.15 -28.27 -16.59
CA GLY A 170 -19.95 -29.21 -15.81
C GLY A 170 -20.88 -28.52 -14.81
N GLY A 171 -22.13 -28.99 -14.78
CA GLY A 171 -23.20 -28.46 -13.95
C GLY A 171 -23.04 -28.75 -12.45
N VAL A 172 -24.15 -29.03 -11.78
CA VAL A 172 -24.19 -29.22 -10.31
C VAL A 172 -23.34 -30.40 -9.82
N THR A 173 -23.07 -31.39 -10.66
CA THR A 173 -22.31 -32.60 -10.32
C THR A 173 -20.79 -32.41 -10.31
N ALA A 174 -20.28 -31.34 -10.94
CA ALA A 174 -18.85 -31.09 -11.00
C ALA A 174 -18.37 -30.36 -9.74
N ILE A 175 -18.18 -31.09 -8.65
CA ILE A 175 -17.84 -30.53 -7.34
C ILE A 175 -16.41 -29.97 -7.33
N VAL A 176 -16.25 -28.74 -6.86
CA VAL A 176 -14.94 -28.10 -6.63
C VAL A 176 -14.51 -28.31 -5.18
N ILE A 177 -13.30 -28.82 -4.96
CA ILE A 177 -12.73 -28.92 -3.60
C ILE A 177 -12.15 -27.55 -3.20
N PRO A 178 -12.51 -26.99 -2.04
CA PRO A 178 -11.91 -25.75 -1.55
C PRO A 178 -10.39 -25.80 -1.49
N ALA A 179 -9.72 -24.74 -1.95
CA ALA A 179 -8.28 -24.60 -1.82
C ALA A 179 -7.88 -24.49 -0.35
N LEU A 180 -6.75 -25.09 0.02
CA LEU A 180 -6.33 -25.20 1.42
C LEU A 180 -6.15 -23.82 2.06
N LEU A 181 -5.50 -22.91 1.34
CA LEU A 181 -5.08 -21.63 1.89
C LEU A 181 -6.26 -20.67 2.12
N PRO A 182 -7.20 -20.45 1.17
CA PRO A 182 -8.48 -19.78 1.43
C PRO A 182 -9.32 -20.44 2.53
N SER A 183 -9.25 -21.76 2.68
CA SER A 183 -9.95 -22.48 3.76
C SER A 183 -9.43 -22.06 5.14
N ILE A 184 -8.10 -21.98 5.29
CA ILE A 184 -7.45 -21.51 6.52
C ILE A 184 -7.86 -20.07 6.83
N TYR A 185 -7.89 -19.19 5.81
CA TYR A 185 -8.23 -17.78 6.01
C TYR A 185 -9.67 -17.56 6.43
N LEU A 186 -10.64 -18.19 5.77
CA LEU A 186 -12.06 -18.01 6.12
C LEU A 186 -12.36 -18.62 7.49
N VAL A 187 -11.98 -19.88 7.71
CA VAL A 187 -12.28 -20.56 8.98
C VAL A 187 -11.53 -19.90 10.13
N GLY A 188 -10.24 -19.58 9.93
CA GLY A 188 -9.42 -18.89 10.90
C GLY A 188 -9.92 -17.47 11.20
N GLY A 189 -10.32 -16.71 10.18
CA GLY A 189 -10.81 -15.33 10.33
C GLY A 189 -12.14 -15.24 11.03
N VAL A 190 -13.06 -16.16 10.73
CA VAL A 190 -14.36 -16.26 11.41
C VAL A 190 -14.19 -16.72 12.86
N ALA A 191 -13.34 -17.72 13.10
CA ALA A 191 -13.01 -18.17 14.45
C ALA A 191 -12.32 -17.05 15.25
N ALA A 192 -11.38 -16.32 14.64
CA ALA A 192 -10.73 -15.17 15.26
C ALA A 192 -11.75 -14.08 15.58
N THR A 193 -12.60 -13.70 14.63
CA THR A 193 -13.66 -12.69 14.82
C THR A 193 -14.57 -13.05 15.99
N TYR A 194 -15.05 -14.30 16.05
CA TYR A 194 -15.83 -14.80 17.19
C TYR A 194 -15.02 -14.65 18.48
N LEU A 195 -13.81 -15.21 18.48
CA LEU A 195 -12.94 -15.20 19.63
C LEU A 195 -12.73 -13.79 20.11
N ILE A 196 -12.57 -12.77 19.26
CA ILE A 196 -12.32 -11.34 19.56
C ILE A 196 -13.59 -10.56 19.95
N ALA A 197 -14.70 -10.79 19.25
CA ALA A 197 -15.97 -10.18 19.62
C ALA A 197 -16.41 -10.64 21.02
N ARG A 198 -16.08 -11.87 21.41
CA ARG A 198 -16.36 -12.42 22.75
C ARG A 198 -15.76 -11.60 23.91
N TRP A 199 -14.80 -10.72 23.63
CA TRP A 199 -14.14 -9.88 24.62
C TRP A 199 -14.90 -8.59 24.90
N ALA A 200 -15.77 -8.15 23.98
CA ALA A 200 -16.50 -6.89 24.07
C ALA A 200 -18.01 -7.10 24.24
N VAL A 201 -18.55 -8.18 23.68
CA VAL A 201 -19.99 -8.44 23.64
C VAL A 201 -20.34 -9.84 24.13
N SER A 202 -21.63 -10.11 24.34
CA SER A 202 -22.12 -11.42 24.79
C SER A 202 -21.78 -12.55 23.81
N ARG A 203 -21.88 -13.83 24.25
CA ARG A 203 -21.64 -14.99 23.36
C ARG A 203 -22.50 -14.98 22.12
N ARG A 204 -23.78 -14.62 22.29
CA ARG A 204 -24.74 -14.52 21.18
C ARG A 204 -24.35 -13.40 20.22
N ALA A 205 -24.03 -12.21 20.73
CA ALA A 205 -23.60 -11.09 19.91
C ALA A 205 -22.28 -11.37 19.16
N ALA A 206 -21.30 -12.01 19.82
CA ALA A 206 -20.05 -12.40 19.17
C ALA A 206 -20.25 -13.46 18.08
N PHE A 207 -21.16 -14.41 18.32
CA PHE A 207 -21.54 -15.41 17.33
C PHE A 207 -22.21 -14.75 16.12
N VAL A 208 -23.12 -13.80 16.34
CA VAL A 208 -23.73 -13.01 15.26
C VAL A 208 -22.69 -12.21 14.48
N LEU A 209 -21.76 -11.52 15.15
CA LEU A 209 -20.68 -10.79 14.48
C LEU A 209 -19.78 -11.71 13.64
N ALA A 210 -19.49 -12.90 14.14
CA ALA A 210 -18.72 -13.89 13.40
C ALA A 210 -19.50 -14.50 12.22
N LEU A 211 -20.82 -14.67 12.34
CA LEU A 211 -21.68 -15.04 11.21
C LEU A 211 -21.75 -13.94 10.15
N LEU A 212 -21.83 -12.67 10.55
CA LEU A 212 -21.79 -11.54 9.62
C LEU A 212 -20.44 -11.47 8.90
N ALA A 213 -19.34 -11.68 9.61
CA ALA A 213 -18.01 -11.81 9.01
C ALA A 213 -17.94 -13.01 8.06
N LEU A 214 -18.50 -14.16 8.44
CA LEU A 214 -18.57 -15.34 7.58
C LEU A 214 -19.32 -15.02 6.28
N VAL A 215 -20.48 -14.36 6.34
CA VAL A 215 -21.22 -13.95 5.14
C VAL A 215 -20.38 -13.01 4.27
N GLY A 216 -19.78 -11.97 4.85
CA GLY A 216 -18.97 -11.01 4.11
C GLY A 216 -17.74 -11.64 3.44
N ILE A 217 -17.00 -12.48 4.16
CA ILE A 217 -15.84 -13.21 3.63
C ILE A 217 -16.28 -14.20 2.54
N SER A 218 -17.40 -14.89 2.74
CA SER A 218 -17.91 -15.88 1.77
C SER A 218 -18.38 -15.23 0.47
N VAL A 219 -19.13 -14.13 0.55
CA VAL A 219 -19.52 -13.35 -0.64
C VAL A 219 -18.27 -12.90 -1.40
N SER A 220 -17.26 -12.41 -0.67
CA SER A 220 -15.99 -12.00 -1.26
C SER A 220 -15.26 -13.16 -1.94
N LEU A 221 -15.23 -14.36 -1.32
CA LEU A 221 -14.67 -15.57 -1.95
C LEU A 221 -15.46 -16.07 -3.18
N VAL A 222 -16.74 -15.74 -3.30
CA VAL A 222 -17.53 -16.06 -4.49
C VAL A 222 -17.22 -15.08 -5.62
N THR A 223 -17.14 -13.79 -5.33
CA THR A 223 -17.03 -12.75 -6.35
C THR A 223 -15.59 -12.40 -6.73
N ALA A 224 -14.62 -12.64 -5.84
CA ALA A 224 -13.25 -12.16 -5.98
C ALA A 224 -12.19 -13.18 -5.51
N ARG A 225 -12.46 -14.49 -5.65
CA ARG A 225 -11.61 -15.58 -5.13
C ARG A 225 -10.13 -15.47 -5.47
N ILE A 226 -9.83 -15.37 -6.76
CA ILE A 226 -8.46 -15.32 -7.29
C ILE A 226 -7.74 -14.03 -6.86
N TYR A 227 -8.49 -12.94 -6.64
CA TYR A 227 -7.99 -11.65 -6.16
C TYR A 227 -7.72 -11.65 -4.65
N LEU A 228 -8.51 -12.42 -3.90
CA LEU A 228 -8.39 -12.54 -2.45
C LEU A 228 -7.31 -13.53 -2.05
N ALA A 229 -7.09 -14.63 -2.76
CA ALA A 229 -6.10 -15.64 -2.35
C ALA A 229 -4.66 -15.08 -2.10
N PRO A 230 -4.12 -14.16 -2.93
CA PRO A 230 -2.84 -13.50 -2.65
C PRO A 230 -2.92 -12.43 -1.55
N ARG A 231 -4.12 -11.89 -1.24
CA ARG A 231 -4.34 -10.78 -0.30
C ARG A 231 -5.07 -11.18 1.00
N ALA A 232 -5.48 -12.44 1.16
CA ALA A 232 -6.42 -12.87 2.21
C ALA A 232 -5.80 -12.96 3.62
N PHE A 233 -4.50 -12.68 3.73
CA PHE A 233 -3.78 -12.60 4.99
C PHE A 233 -4.35 -11.53 5.96
N TRP A 234 -5.02 -10.48 5.44
CA TRP A 234 -5.66 -9.43 6.24
C TRP A 234 -6.79 -9.91 7.12
N VAL A 235 -7.50 -10.92 6.65
CA VAL A 235 -8.65 -11.51 7.31
C VAL A 235 -8.24 -12.16 8.65
N LEU A 236 -6.96 -12.52 8.79
CA LEU A 236 -6.36 -13.03 10.04
C LEU A 236 -5.61 -11.95 10.85
N ALA A 237 -5.05 -10.93 10.18
CA ALA A 237 -4.26 -9.86 10.81
C ALA A 237 -5.10 -8.83 11.57
N LEU A 238 -6.24 -8.40 11.01
CA LEU A 238 -7.13 -7.43 11.67
C LEU A 238 -7.69 -7.94 13.00
N PRO A 239 -8.12 -9.22 13.10
CA PRO A 239 -8.49 -9.80 14.38
C PRO A 239 -7.32 -9.83 15.39
N ALA A 240 -6.14 -10.33 15.00
CA ALA A 240 -4.98 -10.41 15.88
C ALA A 240 -4.53 -9.04 16.41
N LEU A 241 -4.59 -8.03 15.54
CA LEU A 241 -4.36 -6.64 15.93
C LEU A 241 -5.47 -6.14 16.85
N GLY A 242 -6.74 -6.47 16.60
CA GLY A 242 -7.88 -6.26 17.52
C GLY A 242 -7.59 -6.67 18.97
N VAL A 243 -6.98 -7.86 19.16
CA VAL A 243 -6.54 -8.36 20.48
C VAL A 243 -5.45 -7.46 21.07
N LEU A 244 -4.48 -7.03 20.24
CA LEU A 244 -3.38 -6.16 20.67
C LEU A 244 -3.89 -4.85 21.28
N ILE A 245 -4.94 -4.28 20.67
CA ILE A 245 -5.45 -2.96 21.07
C ILE A 245 -6.33 -3.06 22.30
N MET A 246 -7.15 -4.12 22.41
CA MET A 246 -7.94 -4.36 23.61
C MET A 246 -7.07 -4.55 24.85
N GLU A 247 -5.88 -5.10 24.68
CA GLU A 247 -4.96 -5.35 25.79
C GLU A 247 -4.17 -4.10 26.19
N LEU A 248 -3.80 -3.22 25.24
CA LEU A 248 -3.29 -1.87 25.56
C LEU A 248 -4.34 -0.96 26.23
N ALA A 249 -5.63 -1.20 25.97
CA ALA A 249 -6.75 -0.42 26.50
C ALA A 249 -7.19 -0.81 27.92
N ARG A 250 -6.70 -1.91 28.52
CA ARG A 250 -7.18 -2.40 29.82
C ARG A 250 -6.56 -1.66 31.03
N ARG A 251 -7.42 -1.46 32.05
CA ARG A 251 -7.11 -0.82 33.35
C ARG A 251 -7.45 -1.71 34.57
N THR A 252 -7.85 -2.98 34.43
CA THR A 252 -8.23 -3.80 35.60
C THR A 252 -7.80 -5.27 35.50
N PRO A 253 -7.22 -5.87 36.56
CA PRO A 253 -6.60 -7.21 36.52
C PRO A 253 -7.56 -8.39 36.81
N SER A 254 -8.87 -8.19 36.92
CA SER A 254 -9.74 -9.14 37.64
C SER A 254 -10.36 -10.29 36.84
N THR A 255 -9.94 -10.57 35.59
CA THR A 255 -10.44 -11.75 34.86
C THR A 255 -9.31 -12.64 34.34
N SER A 256 -9.26 -13.87 34.86
CA SER A 256 -8.26 -14.93 34.62
C SER A 256 -8.24 -15.52 33.19
N LEU A 257 -8.65 -14.73 32.19
CA LEU A 257 -9.05 -15.22 30.88
C LEU A 257 -8.37 -14.46 29.70
N ALA A 258 -7.51 -13.46 29.92
CA ALA A 258 -6.87 -12.72 28.85
C ALA A 258 -5.83 -13.54 28.03
N ILE A 259 -5.64 -13.20 26.74
CA ILE A 259 -4.50 -13.58 25.92
C ILE A 259 -3.44 -12.56 26.35
N PRO A 260 -2.26 -12.99 26.81
CA PRO A 260 -1.22 -12.05 27.17
C PRO A 260 -0.93 -11.11 26.00
N LEU A 261 -0.76 -9.81 26.27
CA LEU A 261 -0.36 -8.80 25.27
C LEU A 261 0.75 -9.30 24.35
N SER A 262 1.70 -10.04 24.93
CA SER A 262 2.81 -10.68 24.24
C SER A 262 2.37 -11.66 23.14
N THR A 263 1.31 -12.43 23.35
CA THR A 263 0.78 -13.37 22.34
C THR A 263 0.08 -12.62 21.20
N ALA A 264 -0.70 -11.58 21.50
CA ALA A 264 -1.35 -10.76 20.46
C ALA A 264 -0.32 -10.02 19.60
N LEU A 265 0.70 -9.45 20.25
CA LEU A 265 1.88 -8.88 19.60
C LEU A 265 2.59 -9.88 18.72
N ALA A 266 2.88 -11.08 19.25
CA ALA A 266 3.55 -12.12 18.49
C ALA A 266 2.79 -12.48 17.22
N ILE A 267 1.46 -12.65 17.29
CA ILE A 267 0.64 -12.93 16.11
C ILE A 267 0.68 -11.76 15.11
N ALA A 268 0.51 -10.52 15.59
CA ALA A 268 0.55 -9.35 14.71
C ALA A 268 1.90 -9.18 14.01
N VAL A 269 3.01 -9.42 14.72
CA VAL A 269 4.36 -9.40 14.16
C VAL A 269 4.56 -10.55 13.16
N VAL A 270 4.16 -11.78 13.49
CA VAL A 270 4.29 -12.92 12.56
C VAL A 270 3.51 -12.68 11.28
N LEU A 271 2.27 -12.17 11.37
CA LEU A 271 1.47 -11.85 10.20
C LEU A 271 2.09 -10.70 9.40
N GLY A 272 2.61 -9.67 10.07
CA GLY A 272 3.32 -8.57 9.42
C GLY A 272 4.61 -9.02 8.71
N LEU A 273 5.39 -9.91 9.33
CA LEU A 273 6.60 -10.49 8.74
C LEU A 273 6.27 -11.35 7.52
N TRP A 274 5.20 -12.13 7.59
CA TRP A 274 4.78 -12.95 6.47
C TRP A 274 4.30 -12.10 5.29
N ARG A 275 3.53 -11.04 5.55
CA ARG A 275 3.17 -10.05 4.51
C ARG A 275 4.38 -9.41 3.87
N PHE A 276 5.33 -8.97 4.69
CA PHE A 276 6.58 -8.40 4.22
C PHE A 276 7.32 -9.41 3.33
N ALA A 277 7.36 -10.69 3.73
CA ALA A 277 7.97 -11.74 2.93
C ALA A 277 7.25 -11.94 1.58
N SER A 278 5.92 -11.87 1.54
CA SER A 278 5.16 -11.95 0.27
C SER A 278 5.47 -10.78 -0.66
N VAL A 279 5.57 -9.55 -0.13
CA VAL A 279 5.97 -8.39 -0.94
C VAL A 279 7.41 -8.52 -1.42
N ALA A 280 8.32 -8.97 -0.53
CA ALA A 280 9.71 -9.21 -0.88
C ALA A 280 9.83 -10.27 -1.99
N GLU A 281 9.06 -11.35 -1.93
CA GLU A 281 9.03 -12.39 -2.96
C GLU A 281 8.60 -11.80 -4.32
N LEU A 282 7.50 -11.05 -4.37
CA LEU A 282 7.03 -10.39 -5.60
C LEU A 282 8.07 -9.43 -6.19
N SER A 283 8.67 -8.57 -5.36
CA SER A 283 9.74 -7.67 -5.80
C SER A 283 10.98 -8.46 -6.26
N TRP A 284 11.31 -9.58 -5.62
CA TRP A 284 12.44 -10.42 -6.03
C TRP A 284 12.21 -11.11 -7.38
N MET A 285 10.95 -11.36 -7.72
CA MET A 285 10.51 -11.85 -9.02
C MET A 285 10.51 -10.76 -10.10
N GLY A 286 10.65 -9.49 -9.73
CA GLY A 286 10.73 -8.35 -10.64
C GLY A 286 9.42 -7.57 -10.77
N VAL A 287 8.52 -7.65 -9.80
CA VAL A 287 7.28 -6.86 -9.79
C VAL A 287 7.52 -5.53 -9.08
N ALA A 288 7.56 -4.42 -9.84
CA ALA A 288 7.55 -3.04 -9.34
C ALA A 288 7.18 -2.04 -10.47
N PRO A 289 5.88 -1.93 -10.82
CA PRO A 289 5.45 -1.19 -12.02
C PRO A 289 5.84 0.29 -12.00
N ASP A 290 5.77 0.96 -10.85
CA ASP A 290 6.07 2.40 -10.78
C ASP A 290 7.59 2.66 -10.84
N LEU A 291 8.41 1.74 -10.34
CA LEU A 291 9.85 1.81 -10.55
C LEU A 291 10.21 1.54 -12.00
N ALA A 292 9.54 0.61 -12.69
CA ALA A 292 9.77 0.36 -14.11
C ALA A 292 9.53 1.64 -14.94
N ASN A 293 8.46 2.40 -14.62
CA ASN A 293 8.22 3.72 -15.19
C ASN A 293 9.37 4.70 -14.89
N ASN A 294 9.76 4.87 -13.64
CA ASN A 294 10.87 5.78 -13.30
C ASN A 294 12.20 5.37 -13.95
N TYR A 295 12.45 4.06 -14.06
CA TYR A 295 13.62 3.47 -14.66
C TYR A 295 13.71 3.79 -16.16
N ALA A 296 12.63 3.65 -16.92
CA ALA A 296 12.66 3.98 -18.34
C ALA A 296 12.79 5.49 -18.58
N GLY A 297 12.14 6.33 -17.76
CA GLY A 297 12.36 7.79 -17.80
C GLY A 297 13.83 8.16 -17.55
N ALA A 298 14.49 7.47 -16.61
CA ALA A 298 15.92 7.64 -16.37
C ALA A 298 16.81 7.13 -17.52
N MET A 299 16.43 6.04 -18.20
CA MET A 299 17.13 5.55 -19.39
C MET A 299 17.06 6.58 -20.52
N VAL A 300 15.88 7.14 -20.78
CA VAL A 300 15.68 8.21 -21.79
C VAL A 300 16.56 9.40 -21.48
N MET A 301 16.59 9.85 -20.21
CA MET A 301 17.48 10.96 -19.81
C MET A 301 18.94 10.61 -20.07
N ARG A 302 19.37 9.40 -19.69
CA ARG A 302 20.75 8.95 -19.84
C ARG A 302 21.19 8.82 -21.31
N SER A 303 20.27 8.50 -22.22
CA SER A 303 20.54 8.46 -23.66
C SER A 303 20.48 9.85 -24.33
N GLY A 304 20.27 10.92 -23.57
CA GLY A 304 20.16 12.30 -24.09
C GLY A 304 18.78 12.64 -24.65
N GLY A 305 17.77 11.81 -24.41
CA GLY A 305 16.38 12.05 -24.80
C GLY A 305 15.65 13.00 -23.86
N VAL A 306 14.48 13.49 -24.30
CA VAL A 306 13.63 14.40 -23.55
C VAL A 306 12.61 13.60 -22.75
N ILE A 307 12.74 13.59 -21.42
CA ILE A 307 11.98 12.69 -20.52
C ILE A 307 10.45 12.81 -20.54
N TYR A 308 9.88 13.93 -21.00
CA TYR A 308 8.44 14.15 -21.08
C TYR A 308 7.89 14.11 -22.52
N ASP A 309 8.78 14.05 -23.52
CA ASP A 309 8.43 14.03 -24.94
C ASP A 309 8.69 12.63 -25.51
N THR A 310 8.10 11.65 -24.85
CA THR A 310 8.23 10.25 -25.24
C THR A 310 6.86 9.64 -25.46
N ASN A 311 6.47 9.51 -26.73
CA ASN A 311 5.53 8.48 -27.17
C ASN A 311 6.25 7.13 -27.17
N LEU A 312 6.68 6.66 -25.99
CA LEU A 312 7.15 5.30 -25.85
C LEU A 312 5.93 4.39 -26.05
N PRO A 313 5.97 3.37 -26.93
CA PRO A 313 4.85 2.46 -27.21
C PRO A 313 4.34 1.63 -26.01
N LEU A 314 4.78 1.96 -24.79
CA LEU A 314 5.06 1.04 -23.70
C LEU A 314 5.01 1.71 -22.31
N PHE A 315 4.34 2.85 -22.18
CA PHE A 315 4.55 3.77 -21.06
C PHE A 315 3.29 4.54 -20.70
N VAL A 316 2.95 4.63 -19.41
CA VAL A 316 1.85 5.50 -18.92
C VAL A 316 2.29 6.98 -18.86
N GLY A 317 3.58 7.27 -19.08
CA GLY A 317 4.17 8.61 -19.02
C GLY A 317 4.94 8.84 -17.73
N TYR A 318 6.09 9.51 -17.81
CA TYR A 318 6.87 9.92 -16.64
C TYR A 318 6.26 11.20 -16.05
N ASP A 319 5.75 11.13 -14.83
CA ASP A 319 4.98 12.21 -14.19
C ASP A 319 5.72 12.87 -13.01
N ASN A 320 6.93 12.40 -12.69
CA ASN A 320 7.72 12.92 -11.58
C ASN A 320 8.55 14.16 -11.97
N PRO A 321 9.03 14.98 -11.01
CA PRO A 321 9.96 16.06 -11.29
C PRO A 321 11.28 15.54 -11.92
N PRO A 322 12.04 16.36 -12.68
CA PRO A 322 13.25 15.88 -13.37
C PRO A 322 14.31 15.28 -12.44
N LEU A 323 14.40 15.78 -11.19
CA LEU A 323 15.33 15.26 -10.19
C LEU A 323 15.10 13.77 -9.89
N THR A 324 13.85 13.30 -9.92
CA THR A 324 13.52 11.90 -9.63
C THR A 324 14.12 10.95 -10.67
N ALA A 325 14.13 11.32 -11.95
CA ALA A 325 14.80 10.57 -13.01
C ALA A 325 16.31 10.53 -12.77
N ILE A 326 16.92 11.66 -12.40
CA ILE A 326 18.35 11.75 -12.07
C ILE A 326 18.71 10.79 -10.93
N LEU A 327 17.91 10.75 -9.86
CA LEU A 327 18.12 9.83 -8.73
C LEU A 327 17.97 8.35 -9.13
N THR A 328 17.25 8.08 -10.22
CA THR A 328 17.01 6.74 -10.74
C THR A 328 18.08 6.29 -11.75
N ILE A 329 18.85 7.22 -12.35
CA ILE A 329 19.94 6.91 -13.31
C ILE A 329 20.89 5.81 -12.83
N PRO A 330 21.39 5.79 -11.57
CA PRO A 330 22.32 4.73 -11.13
C PRO A 330 21.75 3.32 -11.24
N LEU A 331 20.42 3.17 -11.13
CA LEU A 331 19.77 1.85 -11.27
C LEU A 331 19.79 1.36 -12.71
N THR A 332 19.82 2.27 -13.69
CA THR A 332 19.92 1.94 -15.14
C THR A 332 21.25 1.32 -15.56
N LEU A 333 22.20 1.22 -14.64
CA LEU A 333 23.46 0.49 -14.85
C LEU A 333 23.27 -1.03 -14.77
N PHE A 334 22.12 -1.49 -14.28
CA PHE A 334 21.75 -2.89 -14.15
C PHE A 334 20.50 -3.19 -14.97
N ASP A 335 20.21 -4.45 -15.28
CA ASP A 335 18.90 -4.80 -15.83
C ASP A 335 17.77 -4.49 -14.83
N LEU A 336 16.55 -4.33 -15.35
CA LEU A 336 15.39 -3.90 -14.56
C LEU A 336 15.15 -4.81 -13.34
N ARG A 337 15.36 -6.13 -13.43
CA ARG A 337 15.12 -7.04 -12.29
C ARG A 337 16.12 -6.80 -11.17
N ILE A 338 17.40 -6.63 -11.51
CA ILE A 338 18.41 -6.27 -10.52
C ILE A 338 18.12 -4.88 -9.94
N ALA A 339 17.75 -3.91 -10.77
CA ALA A 339 17.36 -2.57 -10.33
C ALA A 339 16.19 -2.61 -9.31
N ILE A 340 15.16 -3.41 -9.58
CA ILE A 340 14.02 -3.62 -8.67
C ILE A 340 14.48 -4.20 -7.32
N ARG A 341 15.33 -5.23 -7.33
CA ARG A 341 15.86 -5.85 -6.09
C ARG A 341 16.70 -4.87 -5.27
N LEU A 342 17.56 -4.09 -5.93
CA LEU A 342 18.38 -3.07 -5.29
C LEU A 342 17.50 -1.97 -4.67
N PHE A 343 16.51 -1.48 -5.42
CA PHE A 343 15.62 -0.43 -4.94
C PHE A 343 14.70 -0.90 -3.82
N PHE A 344 14.18 -2.14 -3.90
CA PHE A 344 13.45 -2.76 -2.80
C PHE A 344 14.32 -2.83 -1.53
N SER A 345 15.58 -3.27 -1.67
CA SER A 345 16.53 -3.33 -0.54
C SER A 345 16.80 -1.94 0.05
N LEU A 346 16.94 -0.93 -0.80
CA LEU A 346 17.07 0.47 -0.38
C LEU A 346 15.84 0.94 0.41
N ASN A 347 14.63 0.64 -0.07
CA ASN A 347 13.38 0.96 0.62
C ASN A 347 13.29 0.30 2.00
N VAL A 348 13.73 -0.95 2.14
CA VAL A 348 13.84 -1.64 3.45
C VAL A 348 14.81 -0.91 4.38
N LEU A 349 16.00 -0.55 3.88
CA LEU A 349 17.02 0.18 4.66
C LEU A 349 16.51 1.56 5.10
N LEU A 350 15.83 2.29 4.21
CA LEU A 350 15.24 3.60 4.52
C LEU A 350 14.12 3.52 5.55
N LEU A 351 13.29 2.47 5.51
CA LEU A 351 12.29 2.21 6.54
C LEU A 351 12.96 1.93 7.89
N ILE A 352 13.96 1.05 7.93
CA ILE A 352 14.70 0.73 9.16
C ILE A 352 15.38 1.99 9.72
N ALA A 353 16.02 2.79 8.87
CA ALA A 353 16.65 4.05 9.28
C ALA A 353 15.63 5.05 9.83
N SER A 354 14.45 5.15 9.21
CA SER A 354 13.34 5.98 9.70
C SER A 354 12.90 5.53 11.10
N LEU A 355 12.67 4.22 11.29
CA LEU A 355 12.30 3.68 12.59
C LEU A 355 13.39 3.91 13.64
N ALA A 356 14.66 3.72 13.29
CA ALA A 356 15.79 3.97 14.17
C ALA A 356 15.81 5.43 14.66
N LEU A 357 15.62 6.40 13.75
CA LEU A 357 15.56 7.82 14.10
C LEU A 357 14.35 8.14 14.99
N ILE A 358 13.17 7.58 14.71
CA ILE A 358 11.98 7.75 15.56
C ILE A 358 12.24 7.17 16.95
N PHE A 359 12.80 5.96 17.04
CA PHE A 359 13.08 5.25 18.30
C PHE A 359 14.14 5.97 19.13
N VAL A 360 15.22 6.46 18.52
CA VAL A 360 16.26 7.24 19.23
C VAL A 360 15.68 8.54 19.77
N THR A 361 14.86 9.23 18.97
CA THR A 361 14.20 10.49 19.38
C THR A 361 13.21 10.28 20.53
N ASN A 362 12.58 9.12 20.60
CA ASN A 362 11.49 8.78 21.51
C ASN A 362 11.85 7.59 22.43
N ARG A 363 13.15 7.47 22.74
CA ARG A 363 13.72 6.32 23.46
C ARG A 363 13.16 6.15 24.87
N ASP A 364 12.63 7.23 25.45
CA ASP A 364 12.04 7.26 26.78
C ASP A 364 10.82 6.35 26.90
N TYR A 365 10.07 6.13 25.81
CA TYR A 365 8.94 5.20 25.80
C TYR A 365 9.04 4.09 24.75
N LEU A 366 9.51 4.37 23.53
CA LEU A 366 9.45 3.38 22.44
C LEU A 366 10.33 2.16 22.69
N LEU A 367 11.48 2.29 23.35
CA LEU A 367 12.35 1.14 23.66
C LEU A 367 11.80 0.25 24.78
N ARG A 368 10.79 0.70 25.53
CA ARG A 368 10.22 -0.07 26.63
C ARG A 368 9.23 -1.10 26.08
N TYR A 369 9.25 -2.31 26.64
CA TYR A 369 8.14 -3.24 26.41
C TYR A 369 6.84 -2.64 26.97
N PRO A 370 5.71 -2.70 26.25
CA PRO A 370 5.47 -3.37 24.96
C PRO A 370 5.62 -2.46 23.71
N TYR A 371 5.99 -1.18 23.87
CA TYR A 371 5.89 -0.15 22.83
C TYR A 371 6.69 -0.46 21.56
N TRP A 372 7.91 -0.97 21.67
CA TRP A 372 8.71 -1.31 20.49
C TRP A 372 8.04 -2.39 19.63
N LEU A 373 7.45 -3.41 20.27
CA LEU A 373 6.74 -4.49 19.59
C LEU A 373 5.47 -3.97 18.93
N VAL A 374 4.72 -3.07 19.60
CA VAL A 374 3.55 -2.41 19.01
C VAL A 374 3.97 -1.61 17.79
N ALA A 375 5.04 -0.81 17.88
CA ALA A 375 5.54 -0.01 16.78
C ALA A 375 5.93 -0.87 15.56
N VAL A 376 6.69 -1.96 15.79
CA VAL A 376 7.06 -2.91 14.73
C VAL A 376 5.82 -3.56 14.13
N ALA A 377 4.87 -4.03 14.96
CA ALA A 377 3.64 -4.66 14.48
C ALA A 377 2.79 -3.70 13.64
N LEU A 378 2.67 -2.43 14.04
CA LEU A 378 1.94 -1.41 13.29
C LEU A 378 2.59 -1.14 11.94
N VAL A 379 3.92 -0.99 11.89
CA VAL A 379 4.61 -0.64 10.65
C VAL A 379 4.60 -1.79 9.65
N LEU A 380 4.86 -3.02 10.10
CA LEU A 380 4.80 -4.22 9.24
C LEU A 380 3.40 -4.50 8.71
N ASN A 381 2.36 -4.02 9.41
CA ASN A 381 0.99 -4.21 8.99
C ASN A 381 0.37 -2.99 8.28
N LEU A 382 1.09 -1.89 8.13
CA LEU A 382 0.57 -0.69 7.46
C LEU A 382 0.66 -0.85 5.94
N ASP A 383 -0.49 -0.97 5.28
CA ASP A 383 -0.54 -1.25 3.84
C ASP A 383 0.21 -0.23 2.98
N PRO A 384 0.07 1.10 3.19
CA PRO A 384 0.85 2.10 2.44
C PRO A 384 2.37 1.87 2.43
N VAL A 385 2.94 1.31 3.51
CA VAL A 385 4.37 1.00 3.59
C VAL A 385 4.71 -0.17 2.67
N LEU A 386 3.88 -1.21 2.69
CA LEU A 386 4.07 -2.39 1.84
C LEU A 386 3.78 -2.09 0.36
N ASP A 387 2.74 -1.30 0.08
CA ASP A 387 2.42 -0.81 -1.27
C ASP A 387 3.58 0.01 -1.85
N SER A 388 4.16 0.91 -1.04
CA SER A 388 5.32 1.71 -1.48
C SER A 388 6.52 0.84 -1.85
N MET A 389 6.75 -0.25 -1.10
CA MET A 389 7.80 -1.22 -1.43
C MET A 389 7.48 -2.03 -2.68
N LEU A 390 6.26 -2.56 -2.78
CA LEU A 390 5.80 -3.40 -3.89
C LEU A 390 5.83 -2.64 -5.22
N LEU A 391 5.33 -1.41 -5.23
CA LEU A 391 5.28 -0.58 -6.42
C LEU A 391 6.65 -0.01 -6.81
N GLY A 392 7.61 -0.01 -5.88
CA GLY A 392 8.92 0.60 -6.10
C GLY A 392 8.86 2.13 -6.06
N GLN A 393 8.16 2.67 -5.06
CA GLN A 393 7.94 4.09 -4.88
C GLN A 393 9.01 4.78 -4.01
N LEU A 394 9.12 6.11 -4.15
CA LEU A 394 10.06 6.96 -3.39
C LEU A 394 9.52 7.42 -2.03
N ASP A 395 8.31 7.03 -1.64
CA ASP A 395 7.68 7.55 -0.42
C ASP A 395 8.40 7.14 0.87
N LEU A 396 9.14 6.02 0.88
CA LEU A 396 9.99 5.64 2.02
C LEU A 396 11.27 6.48 2.12
N LEU A 397 11.81 6.97 0.99
CA LEU A 397 12.86 7.99 1.00
C LEU A 397 12.32 9.31 1.55
N ILE A 398 11.12 9.72 1.12
CA ILE A 398 10.48 10.93 1.62
C ILE A 398 10.14 10.81 3.11
N LEU A 399 9.63 9.66 3.56
CA LEU A 399 9.42 9.35 4.99
C LEU A 399 10.73 9.52 5.76
N PHE A 400 11.82 8.93 5.28
CA PHE A 400 13.13 9.05 5.91
C PHE A 400 13.56 10.51 6.02
N LEU A 401 13.40 11.32 4.98
CA LEU A 401 13.75 12.74 5.01
C LEU A 401 12.85 13.56 5.95
N ILE A 402 11.54 13.27 6.00
CA ILE A 402 10.60 13.87 6.96
C ILE A 402 11.00 13.51 8.40
N VAL A 403 11.40 12.28 8.64
CA VAL A 403 11.83 11.78 9.96
C VAL A 403 13.22 12.31 10.32
N ALA A 404 14.14 12.42 9.37
CA ALA A 404 15.45 13.03 9.57
C ALA A 404 15.31 14.52 9.91
N ALA A 405 14.32 15.20 9.32
CA ALA A 405 13.99 16.56 9.70
C ALA A 405 13.44 16.67 11.13
N TYR A 406 12.52 15.77 11.47
CA TYR A 406 11.97 15.64 12.82
C TYR A 406 13.08 15.38 13.87
N TRP A 407 13.91 14.36 13.66
CA TRP A 407 15.05 14.02 14.51
C TRP A 407 16.08 15.16 14.59
N GLY A 408 16.40 15.76 13.44
CA GLY A 408 17.35 16.86 13.34
C GLY A 408 16.91 18.04 14.18
N TYR A 409 15.65 18.45 14.07
CA TYR A 409 15.12 19.55 14.88
C TYR A 409 15.04 19.19 16.38
N ARG A 410 14.53 17.98 16.71
CA ARG A 410 14.49 17.44 18.09
C ARG A 410 15.88 17.39 18.74
N SER A 411 16.92 17.15 17.96
CA SER A 411 18.31 17.05 18.41
C SER A 411 19.07 18.38 18.34
N GLY A 412 18.40 19.50 18.03
CA GLY A 412 19.02 20.83 17.89
C GLY A 412 19.89 21.01 16.63
N ARG A 413 19.83 20.08 15.68
CA ARG A 413 20.55 20.08 14.39
C ARG A 413 19.69 20.72 13.30
N GLU A 414 19.44 22.03 13.44
CA GLU A 414 18.55 22.79 12.53
C GLU A 414 18.98 22.74 11.05
N VAL A 415 20.28 22.68 10.76
CA VAL A 415 20.80 22.53 9.37
C VAL A 415 20.40 21.18 8.78
N THR A 416 20.61 20.08 9.50
CA THR A 416 20.16 18.76 9.07
C THR A 416 18.66 18.74 8.85
N ALA A 417 17.90 19.42 9.72
CA ALA A 417 16.45 19.50 9.57
C ALA A 417 16.04 20.21 8.28
N GLY A 418 16.64 21.37 8.01
CA GLY A 418 16.38 22.14 6.80
C GLY A 418 16.79 21.39 5.55
N ALA A 419 18.01 20.84 5.52
CA ALA A 419 18.51 20.11 4.37
C ALA A 419 17.64 18.89 4.01
N SER A 420 17.19 18.14 5.01
CA SER A 420 16.30 16.99 4.80
C SER A 420 14.95 17.42 4.20
N LEU A 421 14.34 18.50 4.72
CA LEU A 421 13.09 19.04 4.16
C LEU A 421 13.26 19.62 2.76
N GLY A 422 14.36 20.31 2.49
CA GLY A 422 14.67 20.87 1.18
C GLY A 422 14.80 19.77 0.11
N LEU A 423 15.51 18.69 0.44
CA LEU A 423 15.62 17.53 -0.46
C LEU A 423 14.27 16.82 -0.64
N ALA A 424 13.49 16.65 0.44
CA ALA A 424 12.15 16.05 0.35
C ALA A 424 11.23 16.87 -0.57
N ALA A 425 11.25 18.20 -0.45
CA ALA A 425 10.47 19.12 -1.28
C ALA A 425 10.89 19.12 -2.76
N MET A 426 12.16 18.79 -3.05
CA MET A 426 12.67 18.67 -4.42
C MET A 426 12.24 17.36 -5.09
N ILE A 427 12.15 16.28 -4.33
CA ILE A 427 11.66 14.98 -4.83
C ILE A 427 10.14 15.04 -5.04
N LYS A 428 9.42 15.70 -4.14
CA LYS A 428 7.96 15.84 -4.18
C LYS A 428 7.56 17.17 -3.59
N LEU A 429 6.61 17.88 -4.18
CA LEU A 429 6.30 19.24 -3.73
C LEU A 429 5.65 19.30 -2.33
N SER A 430 4.94 18.25 -1.90
CA SER A 430 4.12 18.29 -0.68
C SER A 430 4.87 18.56 0.63
N PRO A 431 6.08 18.03 0.92
CA PRO A 431 6.82 18.31 2.15
C PRO A 431 7.25 19.78 2.30
N ALA A 432 7.15 20.61 1.25
CA ALA A 432 7.40 22.06 1.35
C ALA A 432 6.54 22.74 2.42
N LEU A 433 5.35 22.19 2.74
CA LEU A 433 4.50 22.68 3.85
C LEU A 433 5.24 22.68 5.19
N LEU A 434 6.13 21.71 5.43
CA LEU A 434 6.91 21.64 6.67
C LEU A 434 7.95 22.78 6.75
N ILE A 435 8.48 23.24 5.61
CA ILE A 435 9.35 24.41 5.55
C ILE A 435 8.56 25.67 5.92
N LEU A 436 7.33 25.81 5.41
CA LEU A 436 6.43 26.91 5.76
C LEU A 436 6.09 26.92 7.25
N TYR A 437 5.96 25.76 7.89
CA TYR A 437 5.80 25.69 9.34
C TYR A 437 7.02 26.25 10.08
N PHE A 438 8.24 25.88 9.70
CA PHE A 438 9.44 26.43 10.32
C PHE A 438 9.60 27.93 10.04
N LEU A 439 9.19 28.42 8.88
CA LEU A 439 9.11 29.84 8.57
C LEU A 439 8.10 30.55 9.48
N PHE A 440 6.90 29.99 9.64
CA PHE A 440 5.87 30.49 10.54
C PHE A 440 6.33 30.54 12.00
N LYS A 441 7.10 29.53 12.43
CA LYS A 441 7.75 29.47 13.74
C LYS A 441 9.06 30.27 13.82
N ARG A 442 9.40 31.04 12.79
CA ARG A 442 10.60 31.91 12.70
C ARG A 442 11.93 31.17 12.92
N ARG A 443 11.98 29.89 12.55
CA ARG A 443 13.17 29.03 12.58
C ARG A 443 14.00 29.21 11.31
N PHE A 444 14.52 30.43 11.13
CA PHE A 444 15.18 30.85 9.89
C PHE A 444 16.40 30.01 9.51
N ARG A 445 17.12 29.40 10.47
CA ARG A 445 18.25 28.51 10.15
C ARG A 445 17.80 27.23 9.45
N VAL A 446 16.68 26.64 9.90
CA VAL A 446 16.06 25.48 9.23
C VAL A 446 15.63 25.89 7.82
N VAL A 447 14.94 27.03 7.71
CA VAL A 447 14.44 27.55 6.43
C VAL A 447 15.59 27.84 5.46
N ALA A 448 16.63 28.55 5.89
CA ALA A 448 17.80 28.87 5.07
C ALA A 448 18.51 27.61 4.56
N SER A 449 18.68 26.59 5.43
CA SER A 449 19.28 25.32 5.02
C SER A 449 18.38 24.55 4.03
N ALA A 450 17.06 24.64 4.15
CA ALA A 450 16.15 24.05 3.19
C ALA A 450 16.25 24.73 1.82
N PHE A 451 16.22 26.07 1.78
CA PHE A 451 16.37 26.84 0.54
C PHE A 451 17.75 26.64 -0.11
N ALA A 452 18.82 26.53 0.67
CA ALA A 452 20.16 26.22 0.15
C ALA A 452 20.17 24.84 -0.53
N THR A 453 19.51 23.85 0.07
CA THR A 453 19.40 22.49 -0.50
C THR A 453 18.54 22.48 -1.76
N ILE A 454 17.38 23.15 -1.73
CA ILE A 454 16.50 23.31 -2.91
C ILE A 454 17.28 23.97 -4.06
N SER A 455 18.05 25.02 -3.77
CA SER A 455 18.84 25.74 -4.79
C SER A 455 19.94 24.85 -5.37
N LEU A 456 20.64 24.10 -4.53
CA LEU A 456 21.69 23.16 -4.97
C LEU A 456 21.12 22.07 -5.88
N PHE A 457 20.04 21.41 -5.48
CA PHE A 457 19.45 20.32 -6.26
C PHE A 457 18.67 20.82 -7.49
N SER A 458 18.10 22.02 -7.45
CA SER A 458 17.55 22.67 -8.65
C SER A 458 18.65 22.97 -9.67
N LEU A 459 19.80 23.48 -9.22
CA LEU A 459 20.94 23.73 -10.11
C LEU A 459 21.47 22.41 -10.69
N LEU A 460 21.66 21.38 -9.87
CA LEU A 460 22.05 20.06 -10.35
C LEU A 460 21.06 19.50 -11.37
N SER A 461 19.77 19.61 -11.10
CA SER A 461 18.71 19.15 -11.99
C SER A 461 18.72 19.92 -13.32
N LEU A 462 18.91 21.24 -13.29
CA LEU A 462 19.02 22.06 -14.49
C LEU A 462 20.25 21.72 -15.32
N LEU A 463 21.39 21.42 -14.67
CA LEU A 463 22.63 21.05 -15.35
C LEU A 463 22.56 19.68 -16.02
N VAL A 464 21.83 18.73 -15.44
CA VAL A 464 21.74 17.34 -15.94
C VAL A 464 20.54 17.14 -16.87
N ALA A 465 19.34 17.57 -16.46
CA ALA A 465 18.10 17.38 -17.22
C ALA A 465 17.86 18.48 -18.27
N GLY A 466 18.53 19.63 -18.14
CA GLY A 466 18.36 20.77 -19.03
C GLY A 466 17.10 21.61 -18.75
N PRO A 467 17.04 22.89 -19.17
CA PRO A 467 15.90 23.76 -18.91
C PRO A 467 14.58 23.30 -19.55
N SER A 468 14.64 22.63 -20.70
CA SER A 468 13.46 22.15 -21.44
C SER A 468 12.61 21.19 -20.62
N ALA A 469 13.24 20.22 -19.94
CA ALA A 469 12.54 19.27 -19.07
C ALA A 469 11.79 20.00 -17.95
N HIS A 470 12.41 21.00 -17.33
CA HIS A 470 11.76 21.79 -16.28
C HIS A 470 10.57 22.63 -16.80
N ILE A 471 10.69 23.21 -18.00
CA ILE A 471 9.60 23.96 -18.63
C ILE A 471 8.42 23.03 -18.90
N GLN A 472 8.65 21.89 -19.56
CA GLN A 472 7.60 20.89 -19.85
C GLN A 472 6.94 20.36 -18.59
N PHE A 473 7.73 20.06 -17.54
CA PHE A 473 7.16 19.66 -16.25
C PHE A 473 6.17 20.72 -15.71
N LEU A 474 6.52 22.01 -15.82
CA LEU A 474 5.69 23.10 -15.31
C LEU A 474 4.47 23.41 -16.20
N THR A 475 4.58 23.26 -17.52
CA THR A 475 3.52 23.61 -18.47
C THR A 475 2.56 22.47 -18.78
N ASP A 476 3.03 21.22 -18.76
CA ASP A 476 2.30 20.09 -19.30
C ASP A 476 1.95 19.07 -18.20
N ILE A 477 2.93 18.71 -17.36
CA ILE A 477 2.77 17.67 -16.34
C ILE A 477 2.10 18.21 -15.08
N LEU A 478 2.62 19.29 -14.49
CA LEU A 478 2.12 19.85 -13.24
C LEU A 478 0.63 20.24 -13.31
N PRO A 479 0.11 20.90 -14.37
CA PRO A 479 -1.31 21.20 -14.48
C PRO A 479 -2.19 19.96 -14.52
N THR A 480 -1.70 18.88 -15.12
CA THR A 480 -2.38 17.57 -15.19
C THR A 480 -2.43 16.92 -13.80
N LEU A 481 -1.32 16.92 -13.07
CA LEU A 481 -1.28 16.46 -11.67
C LEU A 481 -2.20 17.29 -10.74
N LEU A 482 -2.29 18.60 -10.97
CA LEU A 482 -3.13 19.49 -10.17
C LEU A 482 -4.63 19.30 -10.44
N ALA A 483 -5.03 18.81 -11.62
CA ALA A 483 -6.41 18.46 -11.93
C ALA A 483 -6.90 17.26 -11.09
N GLY A 484 -5.99 16.33 -10.81
CA GLY A 484 -6.23 15.15 -9.99
C GLY A 484 -6.99 14.04 -10.73
N SER A 485 -7.58 13.10 -9.99
CA SER A 485 -8.15 11.87 -10.58
C SER A 485 -9.23 11.22 -9.72
N ALA A 486 -10.24 10.62 -10.35
CA ALA A 486 -11.27 9.80 -9.70
C ALA A 486 -10.82 8.35 -9.39
N GLN A 487 -9.66 7.92 -9.92
CA GLN A 487 -9.09 6.58 -9.70
C GLN A 487 -9.04 6.24 -8.22
N MET A 488 -9.50 5.05 -7.83
CA MET A 488 -9.65 4.63 -6.41
C MET A 488 -8.38 4.79 -5.58
N GLU A 489 -7.21 4.74 -6.21
CA GLU A 489 -5.91 4.88 -5.60
C GLU A 489 -5.68 6.31 -5.09
N ASN A 490 -6.33 7.32 -5.69
CA ASN A 490 -6.22 8.71 -5.28
C ASN A 490 -7.07 8.99 -4.03
N GLN A 491 -6.44 8.94 -2.87
CA GLN A 491 -7.05 9.10 -1.55
C GLN A 491 -7.03 10.56 -1.05
N SER A 492 -6.96 11.53 -1.97
CA SER A 492 -7.01 12.97 -1.67
C SER A 492 -8.45 13.50 -1.57
N LEU A 493 -8.58 14.74 -1.06
CA LEU A 493 -9.83 15.51 -1.15
C LEU A 493 -10.28 15.69 -2.60
N ASN A 494 -9.34 15.96 -3.51
CA ASN A 494 -9.63 16.08 -4.94
C ASN A 494 -10.21 14.78 -5.50
N GLY A 495 -9.60 13.64 -5.20
CA GLY A 495 -10.10 12.34 -5.67
C GLY A 495 -11.49 12.03 -5.14
N PHE A 496 -11.78 12.36 -3.88
CA PHE A 496 -13.13 12.26 -3.32
C PHE A 496 -14.14 13.11 -4.09
N PHE A 497 -13.82 14.38 -4.36
CA PHE A 497 -14.73 15.27 -5.09
C PHE A 497 -14.90 14.85 -6.55
N ASN A 498 -13.85 14.37 -7.23
CA ASN A 498 -13.95 13.84 -8.58
C ASN A 498 -14.93 12.66 -8.64
N ARG A 499 -14.92 11.76 -7.65
CA ARG A 499 -15.87 10.62 -7.57
C ARG A 499 -17.33 11.01 -7.31
N LEU A 500 -17.61 12.27 -6.92
CA LEU A 500 -19.00 12.76 -6.83
C LEU A 500 -19.60 13.05 -8.21
N TYR A 501 -18.75 13.36 -9.19
CA TYR A 501 -19.18 13.85 -10.50
C TYR A 501 -18.80 12.92 -11.65
N LEU A 502 -17.83 12.02 -11.45
CA LEU A 502 -17.34 11.11 -12.47
C LEU A 502 -17.74 9.67 -12.13
N ASP A 503 -18.28 8.98 -13.14
CA ASP A 503 -18.82 7.64 -12.92
C ASP A 503 -17.78 6.53 -12.90
N ALA A 504 -16.64 6.76 -13.56
CA ALA A 504 -15.61 5.77 -13.82
C ALA A 504 -14.39 5.96 -12.90
N PRO A 505 -14.07 4.96 -12.06
CA PRO A 505 -12.75 4.76 -11.48
C PRO A 505 -11.81 3.96 -12.42
N TYR A 506 -12.07 3.94 -13.73
CA TYR A 506 -11.22 3.26 -14.71
C TYR A 506 -10.07 4.15 -15.16
N LEU A 507 -9.04 3.50 -15.70
CA LEU A 507 -7.79 4.02 -16.25
C LEU A 507 -8.05 5.09 -17.33
N THR A 508 -8.49 6.27 -16.90
CA THR A 508 -8.35 7.48 -17.70
C THR A 508 -6.92 7.93 -17.52
N ASN A 509 -6.23 8.11 -18.64
CA ASN A 509 -4.98 8.86 -18.65
C ASN A 509 -5.22 10.16 -17.88
N LEU A 510 -4.33 10.57 -16.98
CA LEU A 510 -4.53 11.78 -16.18
C LEU A 510 -4.80 13.01 -17.07
N ALA A 511 -4.28 13.00 -18.30
CA ALA A 511 -4.53 14.02 -19.31
C ALA A 511 -6.00 14.08 -19.81
N GLU A 512 -6.73 12.97 -19.74
CA GLU A 512 -8.11 12.84 -20.20
C GLU A 512 -9.15 13.13 -19.12
N VAL A 513 -8.71 13.26 -17.86
CA VAL A 513 -9.62 13.55 -16.73
C VAL A 513 -10.30 14.91 -16.97
N PRO A 514 -11.65 14.97 -17.02
CA PRO A 514 -12.36 16.22 -17.23
C PRO A 514 -12.00 17.25 -16.16
N ARG A 515 -11.57 18.44 -16.58
CA ARG A 515 -11.24 19.54 -15.67
C ARG A 515 -12.52 20.19 -15.14
N LEU A 516 -13.05 19.68 -14.04
CA LEU A 516 -14.28 20.16 -13.42
C LEU A 516 -14.01 21.37 -12.49
N PRO A 517 -14.49 22.60 -12.80
CA PRO A 517 -14.24 23.78 -11.97
C PRO A 517 -14.76 23.63 -10.54
N GLN A 518 -15.92 22.98 -10.37
CA GLN A 518 -16.53 22.72 -9.08
C GLN A 518 -15.65 21.83 -8.18
N VAL A 519 -15.00 20.80 -8.74
CA VAL A 519 -14.07 19.94 -7.99
C VAL A 519 -12.87 20.74 -7.52
N ARG A 520 -12.32 21.60 -8.39
CA ARG A 520 -11.20 22.47 -8.04
C ARG A 520 -11.57 23.44 -6.92
N ILE A 521 -12.73 24.08 -7.00
CA ILE A 521 -13.22 25.01 -5.96
C ILE A 521 -13.39 24.28 -4.62
N LEU A 522 -14.04 23.12 -4.62
CA LEU A 522 -14.26 22.33 -3.40
C LEU A 522 -12.93 21.86 -2.79
N THR A 523 -11.99 21.39 -3.63
CA THR A 523 -10.65 20.97 -3.20
C THR A 523 -9.89 22.14 -2.57
N LEU A 524 -9.85 23.30 -3.23
CA LEU A 524 -9.16 24.49 -2.72
C LEU A 524 -9.80 24.99 -1.43
N PHE A 525 -11.13 25.11 -1.39
CA PHE A 525 -11.85 25.57 -0.20
C PHE A 525 -11.59 24.66 1.01
N THR A 526 -11.72 23.34 0.84
CA THR A 526 -11.47 22.38 1.94
C THR A 526 -10.01 22.31 2.34
N SER A 527 -9.08 22.40 1.39
CA SER A 527 -7.64 22.48 1.69
C SER A 527 -7.29 23.74 2.48
N LEU A 528 -7.80 24.91 2.07
CA LEU A 528 -7.63 26.17 2.78
C LEU A 528 -8.26 26.14 4.17
N LEU A 529 -9.41 25.47 4.34
CA LEU A 529 -10.03 25.26 5.63
C LEU A 529 -9.14 24.43 6.57
N LEU A 530 -8.59 23.31 6.10
CA LEU A 530 -7.69 22.47 6.90
C LEU A 530 -6.41 23.20 7.29
N VAL A 531 -5.79 23.93 6.34
CA VAL A 531 -4.63 24.78 6.61
C VAL A 531 -4.99 25.90 7.59
N GLY A 532 -6.14 26.54 7.41
CA GLY A 532 -6.64 27.59 8.31
C GLY A 532 -6.86 27.10 9.74
N ILE A 533 -7.41 25.89 9.91
CA ILE A 533 -7.53 25.22 11.21
C ILE A 533 -6.15 24.99 11.82
N ALA A 534 -5.20 24.43 11.06
CA ALA A 534 -3.84 24.19 11.55
C ALA A 534 -3.15 25.50 11.97
N VAL A 535 -3.18 26.54 11.14
CA VAL A 535 -2.62 27.86 11.46
C VAL A 535 -3.29 28.44 12.72
N PHE A 536 -4.62 28.37 12.82
CA PHE A 536 -5.37 28.86 13.97
C PHE A 536 -4.96 28.16 15.29
N LEU A 537 -4.74 26.85 15.24
CA LEU A 537 -4.32 26.05 16.41
C LEU A 537 -2.85 26.32 16.78
N LEU A 538 -1.99 26.52 15.78
CA LEU A 538 -0.55 26.69 15.97
C LEU A 538 -0.13 28.12 16.31
N ARG A 539 -0.94 29.14 16.00
CA ARG A 539 -0.56 30.57 16.15
C ARG A 539 -0.23 31.03 17.57
N LYS A 540 -0.84 30.39 18.59
CA LYS A 540 -0.59 30.71 20.01
C LYS A 540 0.43 29.79 20.66
N ARG A 541 0.96 28.82 19.91
CA ARG A 541 1.96 27.87 20.39
C ARG A 541 3.35 28.49 20.25
N PRO A 542 4.15 28.57 21.33
CA PRO A 542 5.47 29.16 21.30
C PRO A 542 6.37 28.39 20.34
N VAL A 543 7.47 29.04 19.96
CA VAL A 543 8.52 28.40 19.19
C VAL A 543 9.14 27.33 20.10
N PRO A 544 9.13 26.03 19.73
CA PRO A 544 9.68 24.99 20.58
C PRO A 544 11.15 25.30 20.85
N GLY A 545 11.53 25.59 22.11
CA GLY A 545 12.93 25.73 22.53
C GLY A 545 13.68 24.39 22.43
N ARG A 546 14.91 24.29 22.96
CA ARG A 546 15.67 23.02 22.94
C ARG A 546 15.03 21.87 23.74
N ASP A 547 14.09 22.19 24.63
CA ASP A 547 13.27 21.22 25.38
C ASP A 547 12.02 20.81 24.58
N VAL A 548 12.28 20.14 23.45
CA VAL A 548 11.27 19.78 22.45
C VAL A 548 10.52 18.52 22.92
N GLY A 549 9.46 18.71 23.73
CA GLY A 549 8.61 17.61 24.22
C GLY A 549 7.46 17.22 23.28
N LEU A 550 6.49 16.47 23.82
CA LEU A 550 5.28 15.97 23.14
C LEU A 550 4.51 17.02 22.33
N GLY A 551 4.55 18.30 22.72
CA GLY A 551 3.86 19.37 22.00
C GLY A 551 4.33 19.49 20.55
N PHE A 552 5.64 19.54 20.31
CA PHE A 552 6.18 19.59 18.95
C PHE A 552 5.87 18.32 18.17
N ASP A 553 5.92 17.15 18.80
CA ASP A 553 5.61 15.87 18.14
C ASP A 553 4.21 15.87 17.57
N VAL A 554 3.24 16.40 18.33
CA VAL A 554 1.85 16.54 17.92
C VAL A 554 1.70 17.62 16.84
N GLU A 555 2.37 18.76 16.95
CA GLU A 555 2.34 19.81 15.91
C GLU A 555 2.90 19.31 14.57
N TYR A 556 4.09 18.68 14.60
CA TYR A 556 4.75 18.16 13.41
C TYR A 556 3.93 17.02 12.78
N SER A 557 3.40 16.13 13.61
CA SER A 557 2.52 15.03 13.17
C SER A 557 1.25 15.53 12.49
N LEU A 558 0.59 16.58 13.00
CA LEU A 558 -0.56 17.20 12.34
C LEU A 558 -0.21 17.64 10.91
N LEU A 559 0.96 18.24 10.72
CA LEU A 559 1.41 18.72 9.41
C LEU A 559 1.80 17.58 8.48
N VAL A 560 2.41 16.51 9.00
CA VAL A 560 2.66 15.29 8.22
C VAL A 560 1.35 14.66 7.75
N ILE A 561 0.30 14.68 8.57
CA ILE A 561 -1.05 14.23 8.19
C ILE A 561 -1.63 15.11 7.08
N LEU A 562 -1.33 16.41 7.07
CA LEU A 562 -1.81 17.32 6.03
C LEU A 562 -1.15 17.08 4.66
N LEU A 563 0.07 16.53 4.58
CA LEU A 563 0.77 16.44 3.28
C LEU A 563 -0.01 15.64 2.24
N PRO A 564 -0.54 14.43 2.52
CA PRO A 564 -1.38 13.72 1.57
C PRO A 564 -2.78 14.34 1.42
N LEU A 565 -3.35 14.88 2.50
CA LEU A 565 -4.71 15.47 2.46
C LEU A 565 -4.81 16.69 1.52
N LEU A 566 -3.75 17.50 1.46
CA LEU A 566 -3.70 18.73 0.67
C LEU A 566 -3.21 18.51 -0.78
N SER A 567 -2.72 17.31 -1.11
CA SER A 567 -2.28 16.99 -2.47
C SER A 567 -3.48 16.76 -3.40
N SER A 568 -3.45 17.25 -4.64
CA SER A 568 -4.48 16.94 -5.65
C SER A 568 -4.48 15.46 -6.05
N ILE A 569 -3.31 14.83 -5.97
CA ILE A 569 -3.12 13.39 -6.14
C ILE A 569 -2.41 12.88 -4.90
N ALA A 570 -3.10 12.05 -4.14
CA ALA A 570 -2.53 11.35 -2.99
C ALA A 570 -2.74 9.86 -3.19
N TRP A 571 -1.83 9.24 -3.95
CA TRP A 571 -1.87 7.79 -4.12
C TRP A 571 -1.80 7.11 -2.75
N HIS A 572 -2.44 5.96 -2.67
CA HIS A 572 -2.69 5.25 -1.43
C HIS A 572 -1.41 4.91 -0.62
N HIS A 573 -0.24 4.85 -1.28
CA HIS A 573 1.07 4.63 -0.68
C HIS A 573 1.69 5.90 -0.04
N TYR A 574 1.20 7.12 -0.33
CA TYR A 574 1.68 8.38 0.29
C TYR A 574 1.42 8.38 1.81
N MET A 575 0.39 7.63 2.24
CA MET A 575 0.05 7.46 3.65
C MET A 575 1.11 6.67 4.44
N ALA A 576 2.16 6.15 3.79
CA ALA A 576 3.33 5.62 4.49
C ALA A 576 3.96 6.67 5.41
N TRP A 577 3.81 7.97 5.10
CA TRP A 577 4.28 9.06 5.96
C TRP A 577 3.56 9.10 7.32
N TYR A 578 2.39 8.46 7.43
CA TYR A 578 1.65 8.37 8.68
C TYR A 578 2.30 7.44 9.72
N VAL A 579 3.39 6.73 9.38
CA VAL A 579 4.20 6.01 10.37
C VAL A 579 4.57 6.93 11.54
N LEU A 580 5.03 8.15 11.27
CA LEU A 580 5.41 9.09 12.34
C LEU A 580 4.23 9.46 13.28
N PRO A 581 3.10 10.02 12.81
CA PRO A 581 1.97 10.34 13.67
C PRO A 581 1.41 9.11 14.41
N LEU A 582 1.35 7.93 13.76
CA LEU A 582 0.88 6.72 14.41
C LEU A 582 1.77 6.32 15.60
N LEU A 583 3.10 6.45 15.48
CA LEU A 583 4.01 6.16 16.58
C LEU A 583 3.98 7.23 17.68
N VAL A 584 3.73 8.50 17.34
CA VAL A 584 3.54 9.57 18.34
C VAL A 584 2.29 9.33 19.21
N LEU A 585 1.23 8.72 18.66
CA LEU A 585 0.04 8.33 19.45
C LEU A 585 0.33 7.28 20.53
N LEU A 586 1.45 6.56 20.45
CA LEU A 586 1.87 5.59 21.48
C LEU A 586 2.50 6.27 22.71
N ASN A 587 2.74 7.59 22.67
CA ASN A 587 3.42 8.28 23.77
C ASN A 587 2.60 8.20 25.07
N PRO A 588 3.13 7.59 26.16
CA PRO A 588 2.40 7.39 27.40
C PRO A 588 1.97 8.70 28.09
N ARG A 589 2.65 9.81 27.81
CA ARG A 589 2.29 11.14 28.34
C ARG A 589 0.92 11.60 27.84
N LEU A 590 0.45 11.12 26.67
CA LEU A 590 -0.91 11.39 26.19
C LEU A 590 -1.97 10.83 27.14
N ARG A 591 -1.79 9.60 27.64
CA ARG A 591 -2.69 8.96 28.61
C ARG A 591 -2.70 9.69 29.95
N GLN A 592 -1.58 10.28 30.34
CA GLN A 592 -1.44 11.05 31.58
C GLN A 592 -2.10 12.43 31.47
N SER A 593 -2.12 13.00 30.25
CA SER A 593 -2.60 14.37 30.00
C SER A 593 -4.10 14.46 29.70
N LEU A 594 -4.81 13.34 29.59
CA LEU A 594 -6.20 13.29 29.14
C LEU A 594 -7.09 12.56 30.15
N ALA A 595 -8.37 12.93 30.20
CA ALA A 595 -9.34 12.15 30.94
C ALA A 595 -9.44 10.73 30.34
N LYS A 596 -9.74 9.73 31.18
CA LYS A 596 -9.80 8.32 30.74
C LYS A 596 -10.75 8.13 29.55
N ALA A 597 -11.93 8.76 29.58
CA ALA A 597 -12.91 8.67 28.50
C ALA A 597 -12.40 9.30 27.19
N GLU A 598 -11.74 10.45 27.27
CA GLU A 598 -11.13 11.13 26.12
C GLU A 598 -10.03 10.27 25.50
N PHE A 599 -9.11 9.74 26.32
CA PHE A 599 -8.06 8.86 25.85
C PHE A 599 -8.61 7.62 25.15
N VAL A 600 -9.63 6.97 25.72
CA VAL A 600 -10.27 5.79 25.12
C VAL A 600 -10.93 6.13 23.78
N ALA A 601 -11.65 7.26 23.70
CA ALA A 601 -12.26 7.71 22.46
C ALA A 601 -11.20 7.96 21.37
N LEU A 602 -10.15 8.73 21.67
CA LEU A 602 -9.07 9.01 20.71
C LEU A 602 -8.31 7.75 20.30
N ALA A 603 -8.02 6.84 21.24
CA ALA A 603 -7.38 5.57 20.94
C ALA A 603 -8.25 4.69 20.03
N THR A 604 -9.58 4.72 20.23
CA THR A 604 -10.53 3.99 19.40
C THR A 604 -10.57 4.55 17.98
N VAL A 605 -10.66 5.87 17.82
CA VAL A 605 -10.66 6.52 16.50
C VAL A 605 -9.30 6.35 15.81
N GLY A 606 -8.19 6.50 16.54
CA GLY A 606 -6.84 6.31 16.02
C GLY A 606 -6.63 4.87 15.56
N LEU A 607 -7.16 3.90 16.32
CA LEU A 607 -7.18 2.52 15.89
C LEU A 607 -7.98 2.33 14.60
N LEU A 608 -9.24 2.78 14.57
CA LEU A 608 -10.09 2.58 13.39
C LEU A 608 -9.43 3.20 12.15
N SER A 609 -8.77 4.35 12.32
CA SER A 609 -7.96 4.98 11.27
C SER A 609 -6.82 4.07 10.82
N TYR A 610 -6.06 3.51 11.76
CA TYR A 610 -4.99 2.55 11.45
C TYR A 610 -5.52 1.31 10.70
N ILE A 611 -6.63 0.72 11.16
CA ILE A 611 -7.25 -0.44 10.51
C ILE A 611 -7.61 -0.08 9.08
N THR A 612 -8.29 1.04 8.87
CA THR A 612 -8.67 1.50 7.52
C THR A 612 -7.46 1.74 6.61
N LEU A 613 -6.37 2.29 7.15
CA LEU A 613 -5.12 2.44 6.40
C LEU A 613 -4.46 1.09 6.08
N SER A 614 -4.70 0.08 6.91
CA SER A 614 -4.18 -1.27 6.74
C SER A 614 -5.12 -2.16 5.91
N VAL A 615 -6.17 -1.63 5.30
CA VAL A 615 -6.98 -2.42 4.35
C VAL A 615 -6.50 -2.09 2.94
N PRO A 616 -6.17 -3.10 2.10
CA PRO A 616 -5.87 -2.85 0.70
C PRO A 616 -7.09 -2.36 -0.02
N ILE A 617 -6.87 -1.42 -0.91
CA ILE A 617 -7.86 -1.05 -1.91
C ILE A 617 -7.82 -2.16 -2.97
N ALA A 618 -8.91 -2.92 -3.07
CA ALA A 618 -9.01 -3.99 -4.05
C ALA A 618 -9.64 -3.47 -5.34
N SER A 619 -9.02 -3.78 -6.48
CA SER A 619 -9.40 -3.20 -7.77
C SER A 619 -10.83 -3.53 -8.18
N TYR A 620 -11.35 -4.70 -7.81
CA TYR A 620 -12.73 -5.11 -8.09
C TYR A 620 -13.80 -4.31 -7.31
N ALA A 621 -13.44 -3.63 -6.21
CA ALA A 621 -14.37 -2.80 -5.47
C ALA A 621 -14.95 -1.68 -6.35
N THR A 622 -14.22 -1.29 -7.39
CA THR A 622 -14.66 -0.30 -8.38
C THR A 622 -15.84 -0.77 -9.23
N ARG A 623 -15.83 -2.03 -9.66
CA ARG A 623 -16.92 -2.63 -10.45
C ARG A 623 -18.18 -2.84 -9.60
N ALA A 624 -18.00 -3.11 -8.30
CA ALA A 624 -19.09 -3.39 -7.37
C ALA A 624 -19.72 -2.14 -6.73
N LEU A 625 -18.97 -1.05 -6.58
CA LEU A 625 -19.44 0.19 -5.97
C LEU A 625 -19.83 1.20 -7.06
N SER A 626 -21.12 1.50 -7.17
CA SER A 626 -21.67 2.49 -8.10
C SER A 626 -22.47 3.57 -7.36
N GLY A 627 -22.84 4.66 -8.07
CA GLY A 627 -23.53 5.80 -7.48
C GLY A 627 -22.83 6.36 -6.22
N PRO A 628 -23.59 6.73 -5.16
CA PRO A 628 -23.02 7.26 -3.92
C PRO A 628 -22.09 6.29 -3.17
N ALA A 629 -22.21 4.98 -3.40
CA ALA A 629 -21.38 3.98 -2.73
C ALA A 629 -19.89 4.09 -3.12
N LYS A 630 -19.57 4.71 -4.28
CA LYS A 630 -18.20 5.00 -4.71
C LYS A 630 -17.41 5.86 -3.73
N LEU A 631 -18.08 6.64 -2.89
CA LEU A 631 -17.40 7.43 -1.86
C LEU A 631 -16.72 6.55 -0.80
N LEU A 632 -17.14 5.29 -0.64
CA LEU A 632 -16.44 4.33 0.22
C LEU A 632 -15.03 4.00 -0.30
N LEU A 633 -14.75 4.22 -1.59
CA LEU A 633 -13.40 4.09 -2.15
C LEU A 633 -12.42 5.11 -1.54
N SER A 634 -12.90 6.22 -0.96
CA SER A 634 -12.05 7.24 -0.31
C SER A 634 -11.71 6.89 1.15
N MET A 635 -11.59 5.61 1.48
CA MET A 635 -11.47 5.16 2.87
C MET A 635 -10.21 5.67 3.60
N ARG A 636 -9.06 5.78 2.91
CA ARG A 636 -7.82 6.31 3.52
C ARG A 636 -7.90 7.83 3.71
N LEU A 637 -8.69 8.55 2.91
CA LEU A 637 -9.02 9.96 3.17
C LEU A 637 -9.73 10.11 4.53
N TYR A 638 -10.74 9.28 4.80
CA TYR A 638 -11.47 9.33 6.07
C TYR A 638 -10.55 9.02 7.27
N ALA A 639 -9.64 8.07 7.12
CA ALA A 639 -8.63 7.78 8.15
C ALA A 639 -7.69 8.99 8.37
N GLY A 640 -7.24 9.65 7.30
CA GLY A 640 -6.44 10.87 7.39
C GLY A 640 -7.16 12.02 8.09
N LEU A 641 -8.44 12.26 7.75
CA LEU A 641 -9.27 13.29 8.40
C LEU A 641 -9.53 12.97 9.88
N ALA A 642 -9.74 11.70 10.23
CA ALA A 642 -9.90 11.26 11.61
C ALA A 642 -8.60 11.48 12.42
N LEU A 643 -7.44 11.13 11.86
CA LEU A 643 -6.14 11.43 12.46
C LEU A 643 -5.92 12.95 12.60
N PHE A 644 -6.25 13.74 11.59
CA PHE A 644 -6.19 15.20 11.66
C PHE A 644 -7.03 15.74 12.82
N GLY A 645 -8.26 15.23 13.00
CA GLY A 645 -9.14 15.58 14.11
C GLY A 645 -8.55 15.22 15.48
N ILE A 646 -7.95 14.03 15.63
CA ILE A 646 -7.26 13.61 16.86
C ILE A 646 -6.12 14.59 17.18
N PHE A 647 -5.22 14.85 16.23
CA PHE A 647 -4.07 15.71 16.47
C PHE A 647 -4.49 17.18 16.70
N ALA A 648 -5.49 17.69 15.99
CA ALA A 648 -6.06 19.00 16.23
C ALA A 648 -6.63 19.13 17.66
N TYR A 649 -7.32 18.09 18.14
CA TYR A 649 -7.82 18.01 19.51
C TYR A 649 -6.68 17.98 20.54
N LEU A 650 -5.62 17.20 20.29
CA LEU A 650 -4.44 17.14 21.16
C LEU A 650 -3.72 18.50 21.25
N ILE A 651 -3.61 19.24 20.14
CA ILE A 651 -3.06 20.62 20.14
C ILE A 651 -3.96 21.59 20.90
N ARG A 652 -5.25 21.31 21.07
CA ARG A 652 -6.09 22.15 21.95
C ARG A 652 -5.91 21.78 23.43
N ARG A 653 -5.70 20.50 23.72
CA ARG A 653 -5.67 19.96 25.09
C ARG A 653 -4.33 20.06 25.79
N LEU A 654 -3.23 19.78 25.09
CA LEU A 654 -1.92 19.75 25.73
C LEU A 654 -1.51 21.15 26.19
N PRO A 655 -0.88 21.33 27.36
CA PRO A 655 -0.44 22.64 27.80
C PRO A 655 0.63 23.22 26.86
N VAL A 656 0.74 24.56 26.89
CA VAL A 656 1.64 25.36 26.03
C VAL A 656 3.06 25.45 26.62
N SER A 657 3.22 25.11 27.90
CA SER A 657 4.49 25.19 28.64
C SER A 657 5.44 24.02 28.31
N PRO A 658 6.77 24.24 28.28
CA PRO A 658 7.71 23.14 28.39
C PRO A 658 7.38 22.39 29.69
N TRP A 659 7.11 21.10 29.57
CA TRP A 659 7.06 20.22 30.72
C TRP A 659 8.48 20.18 31.26
N THR A 660 8.74 20.93 32.34
CA THR A 660 9.93 20.69 33.14
C THR A 660 9.93 19.21 33.49
N GLU A 661 11.01 18.51 33.13
CA GLU A 661 11.25 17.15 33.59
C GLU A 661 11.26 17.19 35.12
N ALA A 662 10.12 16.90 35.76
CA ALA A 662 10.15 16.50 37.14
C ALA A 662 10.94 15.19 37.16
N PRO A 663 12.06 15.11 37.91
CA PRO A 663 12.75 13.85 38.06
C PRO A 663 11.74 12.83 38.56
N LEU A 664 11.69 11.65 37.94
CA LEU A 664 11.08 10.50 38.58
C LEU A 664 11.81 10.33 39.92
N SER A 665 11.18 10.77 41.01
CA SER A 665 11.76 10.74 42.35
C SER A 665 12.14 9.30 42.67
N ALA A 666 13.43 9.03 42.59
CA ALA A 666 14.07 7.85 43.12
C ALA A 666 14.29 8.09 44.61
N ASP A 667 13.23 8.06 45.42
CA ASP A 667 13.32 8.01 46.88
C ASP A 667 12.14 7.18 47.41
N HIS A 668 12.30 5.86 47.33
CA HIS A 668 11.77 4.97 48.36
C HIS A 668 12.96 4.64 49.25
N GLU A 669 13.17 5.44 50.29
CA GLU A 669 13.96 5.01 51.44
C GLU A 669 13.30 3.75 52.03
N PRO A 670 14.07 2.69 52.32
CA PRO A 670 13.57 1.58 53.09
C PRO A 670 13.35 2.06 54.53
N GLN A 671 12.11 1.94 55.01
CA GLN A 671 11.81 2.09 56.43
C GLN A 671 12.64 1.07 57.22
N GLU A 672 13.60 1.57 58.00
CA GLU A 672 14.18 0.83 59.12
C GLU A 672 13.05 0.46 60.09
N ILE A 673 12.85 -0.84 60.29
CA ILE A 673 12.07 -1.36 61.40
C ILE A 673 13.06 -1.65 62.52
N SER A 674 13.16 -0.72 63.48
CA SER A 674 13.76 -0.95 64.78
C SER A 674 12.66 -1.22 65.81
N SER A 675 12.52 -2.49 66.20
CA SER A 675 12.25 -3.01 67.56
C SER A 675 11.68 -4.42 67.48
#